data_AF-A0A8D1RGQ5-F1
#
_entry.id   AF-A0A8D1RGQ5-F1
#
_cell.length_a   1.000
_cell.length_b   1.000
_cell.length_c   1.000
_cell.angle_alpha   90.00
_cell.angle_beta   90.00
_cell.angle_gamma   90.00
#
_symmetry.space_group_name_H-M   'P 1'
#
loop_
_entity.id
_entity.type
_entity.pdbx_description
1 polymer ?
#
loop_
_entity_poly.entity_id
_entity_poly.type
_entity_poly.pdbx_seq_one_letter_code
_entity_poly.pdbx_strand_id
1 'polypeptide(L)'
;MAQASEAGGIQPPRKAQMGAGDRWAQKLDEEQRLMERRKEQLRERVQKGGKRLWRVELRKEPRLLSRKLAKQLQRWQKGTPQSPWEEQLEQLLQEAPQRLSCEEASRDPEAKLEGQQQKLLSFLECCLHTGHLPLAHHVLVTYHSRSQQQKLLTLAMYNAVMLGWAREGSFKELVYVFFMVKDAGLTPDLLSYAAALQCMGRLDQDTDTIRRCLKQMAQDGLQLEGLFTSVLLSEEERAELLKAVRKAKPTFSVPCPRPPPPQVNTSPLLREIYAKPNCTVSYPRLHLPLKKLQELFQQQLSMELATTVTVESVEKAPPLTKEVLHARQTLTILRAQWEKALCRELQETKESEAYAAHEGRSSLFPYLCLLSEKELVEMLLQTLQVLPAHGESLFYLAHRLGQRVFNRHMVQRKQLSNQVQVLEKQYSKYLHLLASDTQVRSGSSGRKRKPHAEGPSSLWGSWICLSTLLRFPHMTLGGNWVSSSVPGPSAPDPPTYPQVAEPCLPRQYWEALGLPEYPQEQPWSLSVLVQLGKRLAEMLVQAVRMPSNLATPRDSNTLIPVLYHVYSFRSFRQIGILKPHPAFRQLLETAAEGTLTFESTEVPMLCPPLPWTSPHSGAFLLSPTKMMRSVEGTQQHQVLLERCRPAELHGALDALTQLGNCAWQVNGPVLDLVLELFNNKGCPHLGVPAPPLEAPRPPEGRQAPDACLQPNVPPTQKAELRRELARRLKMAREMHSLRTEALYRLSMAQHLRGRIFWLPHNMDFRGRTYPFPPHFNHLGSDLARALLEFAQGRPLGPQGLNWLKIHLVNLTGLKKHESLQARRDLADELMEDILDSADRPMTGRKWWMEADEPWQTLACCMEIARAVRAPDPTAYVSHFPVHQDGSCNGLQHYAALGRDSAGAASVNLMPSDLPQDVYSGVAAQVEVFRRQDAEQGMRVAQVLEGFISRKVVKQTVMTVVYGVTRYGGRLQIERRLRELQDFPQEFVWEASHYLVRQVFNSLQEMFSGTRSIQRWLTDSARLIAHMGSAVEWVTPLGIPIIQPYHRDSKVTVRAALPPPLPPPPRRQGRAHHPCTSCPDPADQRWASEPQFQQQCGHQPVSARAGQGGAPGPEGRLGRFWSPHLHSSPQEAQHAEAEERLPAQLHPLAGLLTHDAHGPALLQKGPDLCLCPRLLLDPRS
;
A
#
# COMPACT_ATOMS: atom_id res chain seq x y z
N MET A 1 -21.59 -65.47 -39.46
CA MET A 1 -22.42 -66.48 -40.14
C MET A 1 -23.83 -65.95 -40.25
N ALA A 2 -24.34 -66.03 -41.49
CA ALA A 2 -25.70 -65.89 -42.04
C ALA A 2 -26.89 -65.64 -41.07
N GLN A 3 -27.69 -64.57 -41.32
CA GLN A 3 -29.03 -64.56 -42.00
C GLN A 3 -30.18 -64.86 -41.03
N ALA A 4 -31.41 -64.33 -41.08
CA ALA A 4 -32.22 -63.36 -41.84
C ALA A 4 -33.47 -63.11 -40.91
N SER A 5 -34.44 -62.20 -41.08
CA SER A 5 -35.16 -61.77 -42.27
C SER A 5 -35.92 -60.45 -42.07
N GLU A 6 -36.17 -59.79 -43.19
CA GLU A 6 -36.80 -58.49 -43.43
C GLU A 6 -38.34 -58.53 -43.56
N ALA A 7 -38.97 -57.36 -43.36
CA ALA A 7 -39.94 -56.68 -44.25
C ALA A 7 -40.57 -55.51 -43.45
N GLY A 8 -40.64 -54.23 -43.81
CA GLY A 8 -40.42 -53.39 -45.00
C GLY A 8 -41.48 -52.25 -44.91
N GLY A 9 -41.34 -50.98 -45.27
CA GLY A 9 -40.25 -50.05 -45.54
C GLY A 9 -40.89 -48.64 -45.68
N ILE A 10 -40.29 -47.57 -45.14
CA ILE A 10 -40.57 -46.15 -45.48
C ILE A 10 -39.23 -45.36 -45.40
N GLN A 11 -39.02 -44.47 -46.38
CA GLN A 11 -37.81 -43.72 -46.79
C GLN A 11 -36.86 -43.15 -45.69
N PRO A 12 -35.55 -42.99 -45.99
CA PRO A 12 -34.58 -42.35 -45.09
C PRO A 12 -34.50 -40.83 -45.30
N PRO A 13 -34.46 -39.99 -44.24
CA PRO A 13 -34.02 -38.62 -44.38
C PRO A 13 -32.49 -38.53 -44.33
N ARG A 14 -31.94 -38.09 -45.46
CA ARG A 14 -30.64 -37.46 -45.76
C ARG A 14 -29.62 -37.28 -44.62
N LYS A 15 -28.39 -37.75 -44.92
CA LYS A 15 -27.10 -37.34 -44.34
C LYS A 15 -27.06 -35.85 -43.97
N ALA A 16 -26.86 -35.53 -42.70
CA ALA A 16 -26.29 -34.26 -42.25
C ALA A 16 -24.83 -34.51 -41.87
N GLN A 17 -23.92 -33.87 -42.62
CA GLN A 17 -22.48 -34.05 -42.60
C GLN A 17 -21.83 -33.67 -41.26
N MET A 18 -20.75 -34.39 -40.94
CA MET A 18 -19.65 -33.92 -40.10
C MET A 18 -19.26 -32.49 -40.51
N GLY A 19 -19.22 -31.56 -39.56
CA GLY A 19 -18.92 -30.16 -39.87
C GLY A 19 -18.82 -29.28 -38.63
N ALA A 20 -18.08 -29.69 -37.61
CA ALA A 20 -17.76 -28.80 -36.49
C ALA A 20 -16.29 -28.91 -36.03
N GLY A 21 -15.68 -30.10 -36.06
CA GLY A 21 -14.26 -30.29 -35.73
C GLY A 21 -13.32 -29.64 -36.74
N ASP A 22 -13.54 -29.87 -38.04
CA ASP A 22 -12.68 -29.36 -39.11
C ASP A 22 -12.72 -27.84 -39.27
N ARG A 23 -13.85 -27.21 -38.93
CA ARG A 23 -14.01 -25.76 -39.08
C ARG A 23 -13.17 -24.99 -38.05
N TRP A 24 -12.95 -25.55 -36.87
CA TRP A 24 -12.09 -24.97 -35.84
C TRP A 24 -10.62 -25.19 -36.14
N ALA A 25 -10.25 -26.39 -36.59
CA ALA A 25 -8.88 -26.68 -37.04
C ALA A 25 -8.51 -25.79 -38.23
N GLN A 26 -9.37 -25.70 -39.26
CA GLN A 26 -9.18 -24.82 -40.42
C GLN A 26 -9.12 -23.34 -40.03
N LYS A 27 -9.93 -22.90 -39.07
CA LYS A 27 -9.92 -21.49 -38.62
C LYS A 27 -8.67 -21.16 -37.79
N LEU A 28 -8.18 -22.10 -36.99
CA LEU A 28 -6.91 -21.96 -36.27
C LEU A 28 -5.74 -21.90 -37.25
N ASP A 29 -5.79 -22.74 -38.29
CA ASP A 29 -4.82 -22.76 -39.38
C ASP A 29 -4.89 -21.47 -40.21
N GLU A 30 -6.09 -20.93 -40.46
CA GLU A 30 -6.29 -19.64 -41.12
C GLU A 30 -5.76 -18.48 -40.28
N GLU A 31 -5.98 -18.47 -38.96
CA GLU A 31 -5.44 -17.45 -38.05
C GLU A 31 -3.92 -17.57 -37.91
N GLN A 32 -3.37 -18.79 -37.85
CA GLN A 32 -1.92 -19.03 -37.92
C GLN A 32 -1.35 -18.55 -39.24
N ARG A 33 -1.99 -18.85 -40.38
CA ARG A 33 -1.58 -18.37 -41.71
C ARG A 33 -1.74 -16.86 -41.86
N LEU A 34 -2.71 -16.22 -41.18
CA LEU A 34 -2.88 -14.77 -41.18
C LEU A 34 -1.82 -14.09 -40.31
N MET A 35 -1.48 -14.68 -39.17
CA MET A 35 -0.38 -14.25 -38.30
C MET A 35 0.97 -14.45 -38.97
N GLU A 36 1.21 -15.60 -39.60
CA GLU A 36 2.37 -15.89 -40.44
C GLU A 36 2.43 -14.89 -41.59
N ARG A 37 1.34 -14.68 -42.36
CA ARG A 37 1.31 -13.66 -43.42
C ARG A 37 1.53 -12.24 -42.91
N ARG A 38 1.07 -11.89 -41.71
CA ARG A 38 1.38 -10.60 -41.09
C ARG A 38 2.82 -10.52 -40.64
N LYS A 39 3.39 -11.59 -40.06
CA LYS A 39 4.81 -11.71 -39.73
C LYS A 39 5.68 -11.65 -40.98
N GLU A 40 5.22 -12.23 -42.07
CA GLU A 40 5.89 -12.28 -43.37
C GLU A 40 5.73 -10.97 -44.12
N GLN A 41 4.60 -10.27 -44.00
CA GLN A 41 4.43 -8.88 -44.48
C GLN A 41 5.23 -7.87 -43.63
N LEU A 42 5.33 -8.08 -42.31
CA LEU A 42 6.20 -7.30 -41.43
C LEU A 42 7.66 -7.61 -41.74
N ARG A 43 8.04 -8.89 -41.91
CA ARG A 43 9.39 -9.29 -42.34
C ARG A 43 9.70 -8.76 -43.72
N GLU A 44 8.81 -8.87 -44.69
CA GLU A 44 8.98 -8.26 -46.01
C GLU A 44 9.05 -6.74 -45.92
N ARG A 45 8.29 -6.06 -45.05
CA ARG A 45 8.44 -4.61 -44.82
C ARG A 45 9.77 -4.28 -44.14
N VAL A 46 10.23 -5.11 -43.22
CA VAL A 46 11.51 -4.98 -42.52
C VAL A 46 12.68 -5.38 -43.42
N GLN A 47 12.48 -6.24 -44.41
CA GLN A 47 13.52 -6.82 -45.28
C GLN A 47 13.59 -6.09 -46.64
N LYS A 48 12.45 -5.62 -47.18
CA LYS A 48 12.38 -4.56 -48.22
C LYS A 48 12.78 -3.19 -47.64
N GLY A 49 12.59 -2.98 -46.34
CA GLY A 49 13.15 -1.85 -45.58
C GLY A 49 14.60 -2.04 -45.13
N GLY A 50 15.09 -3.27 -45.07
CA GLY A 50 16.34 -3.68 -44.39
C GLY A 50 17.61 -3.50 -45.19
N LYS A 51 17.53 -2.94 -46.41
CA LYS A 51 18.68 -2.50 -47.21
C LYS A 51 18.73 -1.00 -47.47
N ARG A 52 17.81 -0.22 -46.90
CA ARG A 52 18.05 1.21 -46.65
C ARG A 52 18.39 1.33 -45.18
N LEU A 53 19.66 1.58 -44.86
CA LEU A 53 20.01 2.21 -43.58
C LEU A 53 19.18 3.49 -43.47
N TRP A 54 18.06 3.46 -42.75
CA TRP A 54 17.19 4.63 -42.61
C TRP A 54 17.79 5.57 -41.56
N ARG A 55 18.65 6.47 -42.02
CA ARG A 55 18.74 7.81 -41.42
C ARG A 55 17.42 8.51 -41.73
N VAL A 56 16.34 8.20 -40.99
CA VAL A 56 15.26 9.19 -40.87
C VAL A 56 15.90 10.34 -40.11
N GLU A 57 16.27 11.40 -40.80
CA GLU A 57 16.77 12.60 -40.14
C GLU A 57 15.68 13.09 -39.18
N LEU A 58 15.98 12.96 -37.88
CA LEU A 58 15.11 13.44 -36.82
C LEU A 58 14.92 14.95 -37.02
N ARG A 59 13.67 15.35 -37.29
CA ARG A 59 13.35 16.77 -37.50
C ARG A 59 13.53 17.52 -36.19
N LYS A 60 14.58 18.35 -36.13
CA LYS A 60 14.84 19.30 -35.04
C LYS A 60 14.27 20.69 -35.32
N GLU A 61 13.95 21.00 -36.58
CA GLU A 61 13.47 22.33 -36.97
C GLU A 61 11.94 22.43 -36.84
N PRO A 62 11.43 23.44 -36.11
CA PRO A 62 10.00 23.60 -35.92
C PRO A 62 9.32 24.16 -37.18
N ARG A 63 8.14 23.62 -37.51
CA ARG A 63 7.22 24.25 -38.47
C ARG A 63 6.23 25.10 -37.67
N LEU A 64 6.54 26.38 -37.52
CA LEU A 64 5.71 27.34 -36.77
C LEU A 64 4.42 27.64 -37.54
N LEU A 65 3.30 27.73 -36.81
CA LEU A 65 1.99 28.02 -37.39
C LEU A 65 1.81 29.52 -37.66
N SER A 66 2.46 30.38 -36.87
CA SER A 66 2.49 31.82 -37.07
C SER A 66 3.38 32.19 -38.25
N ARG A 67 2.76 32.83 -39.25
CA ARG A 67 3.49 33.34 -40.43
C ARG A 67 4.52 34.43 -40.06
N LYS A 68 4.31 35.17 -38.96
CA LYS A 68 5.26 36.19 -38.48
C LYS A 68 6.50 35.52 -37.87
N LEU A 69 6.29 34.61 -36.92
CA LEU A 69 7.37 33.88 -36.26
C LEU A 69 8.14 32.97 -37.24
N ALA A 70 7.45 32.35 -38.20
CA ALA A 70 8.09 31.57 -39.26
C ALA A 70 9.05 32.42 -40.15
N LYS A 71 8.66 33.67 -40.46
CA LYS A 71 9.53 34.60 -41.19
C LYS A 71 10.72 35.05 -40.35
N GLN A 72 10.55 35.25 -39.04
CA GLN A 72 11.63 35.55 -38.11
C GLN A 72 12.60 34.37 -37.99
N LEU A 73 12.11 33.13 -37.86
CA LEU A 73 12.92 31.92 -37.82
C LEU A 73 13.73 31.73 -39.13
N GLN A 74 13.12 31.98 -40.29
CA GLN A 74 13.83 31.92 -41.58
C GLN A 74 14.90 33.01 -41.75
N ARG A 75 14.69 34.20 -41.19
CA ARG A 75 15.71 35.26 -41.13
C ARG A 75 16.87 34.83 -40.23
N TRP A 76 16.55 34.24 -39.08
CA TRP A 76 17.52 33.69 -38.13
C TRP A 76 18.37 32.56 -38.76
N GLN A 77 17.77 31.67 -39.56
CA GLN A 77 18.48 30.56 -40.22
C GLN A 77 19.45 31.01 -41.34
N LYS A 78 19.22 32.17 -41.95
CA LYS A 78 19.98 32.66 -43.13
C LYS A 78 21.11 33.65 -42.78
N GLY A 79 21.25 34.07 -41.53
CA GLY A 79 22.29 35.02 -41.10
C GLY A 79 23.68 34.38 -40.95
N THR A 80 24.72 35.00 -41.51
CA THR A 80 26.14 34.74 -41.21
C THR A 80 26.50 35.15 -39.77
N PRO A 81 27.53 34.53 -39.15
CA PRO A 81 27.77 34.61 -37.71
C PRO A 81 28.51 35.89 -37.31
N GLN A 82 27.83 37.04 -37.31
CA GLN A 82 28.19 38.19 -36.48
C GLN A 82 26.92 38.84 -35.93
N SER A 83 26.71 38.67 -34.62
CA SER A 83 25.71 39.30 -33.74
C SER A 83 24.26 39.54 -34.24
N PRO A 84 23.51 38.56 -34.81
CA PRO A 84 22.08 38.73 -35.09
C PRO A 84 21.17 38.24 -33.93
N TRP A 85 21.77 37.59 -32.93
CA TRP A 85 21.07 36.86 -31.86
C TRP A 85 20.45 37.78 -30.80
N GLU A 86 20.93 39.02 -30.72
CA GLU A 86 20.66 40.03 -29.70
C GLU A 86 19.34 40.77 -29.86
N GLU A 87 19.04 41.22 -31.08
CA GLU A 87 17.88 42.07 -31.40
C GLU A 87 16.61 41.26 -31.69
N GLN A 88 16.75 40.00 -32.10
CA GLN A 88 15.61 39.15 -32.50
C GLN A 88 14.98 38.41 -31.32
N LEU A 89 15.78 38.03 -30.30
CA LEU A 89 15.24 37.55 -29.02
C LEU A 89 14.42 38.68 -28.36
N GLU A 90 14.88 39.93 -28.46
CA GLU A 90 14.17 41.13 -28.00
C GLU A 90 12.83 41.33 -28.74
N GLN A 91 12.81 41.31 -30.08
CA GLN A 91 11.55 41.39 -30.85
C GLN A 91 10.59 40.25 -30.51
N LEU A 92 11.10 39.04 -30.32
CA LEU A 92 10.30 37.89 -29.91
C LEU A 92 9.73 38.07 -28.51
N LEU A 93 10.50 38.59 -27.56
CA LEU A 93 10.11 38.72 -26.15
C LEU A 93 9.24 39.96 -25.90
N GLN A 94 9.30 40.98 -26.77
CA GLN A 94 8.43 42.16 -26.73
C GLN A 94 7.07 41.94 -27.43
N GLU A 95 6.95 41.00 -28.37
CA GLU A 95 5.66 40.68 -29.00
C GLU A 95 4.73 39.95 -28.02
N ALA A 96 3.73 40.65 -27.49
CA ALA A 96 2.69 40.09 -26.65
C ALA A 96 2.00 38.89 -27.36
N PRO A 97 1.70 37.78 -26.64
CA PRO A 97 1.08 36.61 -27.25
C PRO A 97 -0.25 37.00 -27.91
N GLN A 98 -0.32 36.90 -29.24
CA GLN A 98 -1.58 37.11 -29.95
C GLN A 98 -2.51 35.94 -29.60
N ARG A 99 -3.55 36.22 -28.79
CA ARG A 99 -4.62 35.26 -28.49
C ARG A 99 -5.23 34.77 -29.80
N LEU A 100 -4.93 33.53 -30.18
CA LEU A 100 -5.71 32.80 -31.17
C LEU A 100 -7.07 32.52 -30.52
N SER A 101 -8.08 33.25 -30.99
CA SER A 101 -9.50 32.98 -30.70
C SER A 101 -9.79 31.50 -30.96
N CYS A 102 -10.09 30.76 -29.90
CA CYS A 102 -10.72 29.45 -30.00
C CYS A 102 -11.94 29.50 -29.08
N GLU A 103 -13.10 29.64 -29.70
CA GLU A 103 -14.40 29.72 -29.04
C GLU A 103 -14.71 28.50 -28.15
N GLU A 104 -15.40 28.82 -27.05
CA GLU A 104 -16.31 28.02 -26.23
C GLU A 104 -16.09 26.49 -26.20
N ALA A 105 -15.35 26.03 -25.19
CA ALA A 105 -15.33 24.63 -24.78
C ALA A 105 -16.50 24.34 -23.83
N SER A 106 -17.41 23.48 -24.28
CA SER A 106 -18.34 22.71 -23.45
C SER A 106 -17.61 22.04 -22.29
N ARG A 107 -18.18 22.03 -21.08
CA ARG A 107 -17.57 21.58 -19.80
C ARG A 107 -17.28 20.07 -19.66
N ASP A 108 -17.29 19.27 -20.72
CA ASP A 108 -17.22 17.80 -20.65
C ASP A 108 -15.98 17.05 -21.28
N PRO A 109 -14.97 17.67 -21.96
CA PRO A 109 -13.81 16.94 -22.52
C PRO A 109 -12.45 17.09 -21.81
N GLU A 110 -12.32 17.86 -20.71
CA GLU A 110 -11.02 18.24 -20.10
C GLU A 110 -10.14 17.04 -19.68
N ALA A 111 -10.72 16.00 -19.08
CA ALA A 111 -9.94 14.90 -18.52
C ALA A 111 -9.33 13.92 -19.57
N LYS A 112 -9.89 13.85 -20.78
CA LYS A 112 -9.28 13.06 -21.88
C LYS A 112 -8.02 13.73 -22.41
N LEU A 113 -7.99 15.06 -22.37
CA LEU A 113 -6.83 15.85 -22.73
C LEU A 113 -5.70 15.62 -21.70
N GLU A 114 -6.03 15.65 -20.41
CA GLU A 114 -5.06 15.42 -19.32
C GLU A 114 -4.37 14.06 -19.38
N GLY A 115 -5.12 12.97 -19.62
CA GLY A 115 -4.51 11.63 -19.70
C GLY A 115 -3.56 11.46 -20.90
N GLN A 116 -3.84 12.11 -22.02
CA GLN A 116 -2.94 12.13 -23.18
C GLN A 116 -1.73 13.05 -22.94
N GLN A 117 -1.95 14.17 -22.26
CA GLN A 117 -0.89 15.08 -21.83
C GLN A 117 0.09 14.38 -20.90
N GLN A 118 -0.38 13.70 -19.86
CA GLN A 118 0.49 12.97 -18.93
C GLN A 118 1.31 11.89 -19.63
N LYS A 119 0.70 11.13 -20.56
CA LYS A 119 1.42 10.12 -21.34
C LYS A 119 2.53 10.72 -22.21
N LEU A 120 2.29 11.90 -22.79
CA LEU A 120 3.27 12.58 -23.62
C LEU A 120 4.39 13.20 -22.78
N LEU A 121 4.07 13.82 -21.64
CA LEU A 121 5.04 14.35 -20.70
C LEU A 121 5.96 13.22 -20.18
N SER A 122 5.39 12.11 -19.70
CA SER A 122 6.18 10.98 -19.22
C SER A 122 7.05 10.36 -20.31
N PHE A 123 6.61 10.40 -21.58
CA PHE A 123 7.43 9.96 -22.72
C PHE A 123 8.64 10.88 -22.92
N LEU A 124 8.43 12.20 -22.89
CA LEU A 124 9.52 13.17 -23.06
C LEU A 124 10.54 13.07 -21.91
N GLU A 125 10.07 12.99 -20.66
CA GLU A 125 10.92 12.78 -19.48
C GLU A 125 11.72 11.47 -19.59
N CYS A 126 11.07 10.38 -20.00
CA CYS A 126 11.73 9.09 -20.21
C CYS A 126 12.79 9.14 -21.32
N CYS A 127 12.58 9.91 -22.39
CA CYS A 127 13.59 10.13 -23.42
C CYS A 127 14.80 10.91 -22.88
N LEU A 128 14.60 11.84 -21.95
CA LEU A 128 15.71 12.56 -21.30
C LEU A 128 16.53 11.61 -20.44
N HIS A 129 15.89 10.71 -19.69
CA HIS A 129 16.58 9.74 -18.84
C HIS A 129 17.36 8.68 -19.63
N THR A 130 16.92 8.36 -20.85
CA THR A 130 17.59 7.40 -21.73
C THR A 130 18.61 8.04 -22.67
N GLY A 131 18.81 9.35 -22.61
CA GLY A 131 19.75 10.07 -23.50
C GLY A 131 19.25 10.20 -24.95
N HIS A 132 17.96 10.01 -25.20
CA HIS A 132 17.33 10.13 -26.52
C HIS A 132 16.71 11.53 -26.74
N LEU A 133 17.44 12.59 -26.39
CA LEU A 133 16.98 13.98 -26.51
C LEU A 133 16.60 14.39 -27.95
N PRO A 134 17.34 14.02 -29.01
CA PRO A 134 16.92 14.30 -30.38
C PRO A 134 15.56 13.69 -30.74
N LEU A 135 15.23 12.51 -30.20
CA LEU A 135 13.95 11.85 -30.42
C LEU A 135 12.82 12.57 -29.67
N ALA A 136 13.07 13.01 -28.43
CA ALA A 136 12.13 13.83 -27.67
C ALA A 136 11.79 15.12 -28.41
N HIS A 137 12.81 15.82 -28.91
CA HIS A 137 12.65 17.03 -29.70
C HIS A 137 11.87 16.75 -31.00
N HIS A 138 12.18 15.65 -31.70
CA HIS A 138 11.45 15.27 -32.91
C HIS A 138 9.95 15.06 -32.68
N VAL A 139 9.57 14.33 -31.62
CA VAL A 139 8.17 14.10 -31.28
C VAL A 139 7.49 15.43 -30.91
N LEU A 140 8.16 16.28 -30.11
CA LEU A 140 7.65 17.60 -29.74
C LEU A 140 7.36 18.47 -30.98
N VAL A 141 8.33 18.56 -31.90
CA VAL A 141 8.19 19.31 -33.17
C VAL A 141 7.05 18.76 -34.02
N THR A 142 6.89 17.43 -34.07
CA THR A 142 5.86 16.79 -34.90
C THR A 142 4.45 17.06 -34.35
N TYR A 143 4.28 17.04 -33.03
CA TYR A 143 3.03 17.42 -32.37
C TYR A 143 2.75 18.92 -32.54
N HIS A 144 3.77 19.77 -32.38
CA HIS A 144 3.64 21.23 -32.51
C HIS A 144 3.25 21.65 -33.94
N SER A 145 3.80 20.98 -34.95
CA SER A 145 3.55 21.26 -36.37
C SER A 145 2.10 20.98 -36.81
N ARG A 146 1.28 20.31 -35.97
CA ARG A 146 -0.10 19.92 -36.28
C ARG A 146 -1.06 20.64 -35.34
N SER A 147 -1.89 21.55 -35.88
CA SER A 147 -2.77 22.43 -35.09
C SER A 147 -3.65 21.70 -34.04
N GLN A 148 -4.22 20.53 -34.37
CA GLN A 148 -5.00 19.76 -33.38
C GLN A 148 -4.14 19.14 -32.27
N GLN A 149 -2.89 18.77 -32.56
CA GLN A 149 -1.97 18.15 -31.61
C GLN A 149 -1.19 19.18 -30.79
N GLN A 150 -0.99 20.40 -31.31
CA GLN A 150 -0.38 21.50 -30.57
C GLN A 150 -1.19 21.83 -29.29
N LYS A 151 -2.51 21.68 -29.32
CA LYS A 151 -3.40 21.84 -28.14
C LYS A 151 -3.13 20.83 -27.02
N LEU A 152 -2.46 19.71 -27.31
CA LEU A 152 -2.04 18.72 -26.31
C LEU A 152 -0.72 19.10 -25.64
N LEU A 153 0.04 20.06 -26.16
CA LEU A 153 1.34 20.41 -25.62
C LEU A 153 1.19 21.41 -24.46
N THR A 154 1.81 21.10 -23.33
CA THR A 154 1.84 21.98 -22.15
C THR A 154 3.21 22.62 -21.97
N LEU A 155 3.29 23.71 -21.20
CA LEU A 155 4.55 24.38 -20.89
C LEU A 155 5.57 23.43 -20.26
N ALA A 156 5.13 22.54 -19.37
CA ALA A 156 5.97 21.51 -18.75
C ALA A 156 6.67 20.60 -19.78
N MET A 157 6.00 20.26 -20.89
CA MET A 157 6.59 19.44 -21.96
C MET A 157 7.69 20.17 -22.73
N TYR A 158 7.47 21.45 -23.02
CA TYR A 158 8.50 22.30 -23.65
C TYR A 158 9.68 22.48 -22.69
N ASN A 159 9.41 22.77 -21.41
CA ASN A 159 10.42 22.91 -20.35
C ASN A 159 11.28 21.66 -20.19
N ALA A 160 10.68 20.45 -20.23
CA ALA A 160 11.43 19.20 -20.16
C ALA A 160 12.47 19.09 -21.29
N VAL A 161 12.08 19.34 -22.54
CA VAL A 161 12.99 19.29 -23.69
C VAL A 161 14.02 20.44 -23.65
N MET A 162 13.61 21.64 -23.21
CA MET A 162 14.54 22.77 -23.00
C MET A 162 15.61 22.44 -21.97
N LEU A 163 15.23 21.85 -20.84
CA LEU A 163 16.16 21.44 -19.79
C LEU A 163 17.12 20.35 -20.30
N GLY A 164 16.64 19.42 -21.13
CA GLY A 164 17.49 18.46 -21.82
C GLY A 164 18.58 19.12 -22.66
N TRP A 165 18.21 20.08 -23.53
CA TRP A 165 19.19 20.79 -24.36
C TRP A 165 20.09 21.72 -23.54
N ALA A 166 19.60 22.27 -22.43
CA ALA A 166 20.41 23.04 -21.49
C ALA A 166 21.50 22.19 -20.83
N ARG A 167 21.19 20.92 -20.49
CA ARG A 167 22.17 19.96 -19.95
C ARG A 167 23.26 19.61 -20.97
N GLU A 168 22.89 19.39 -22.23
CA GLU A 168 23.85 19.12 -23.32
C GLU A 168 24.60 20.37 -23.80
N GLY A 169 24.17 21.58 -23.44
CA GLY A 169 24.77 22.84 -23.90
C GLY A 169 24.41 23.19 -25.36
N SER A 170 23.31 22.68 -25.89
CA SER A 170 22.89 22.97 -27.28
C SER A 170 21.97 24.19 -27.33
N PHE A 171 22.56 25.38 -27.43
CA PHE A 171 21.81 26.65 -27.43
C PHE A 171 20.87 26.79 -28.63
N LYS A 172 21.28 26.30 -29.81
CA LYS A 172 20.51 26.41 -31.06
C LYS A 172 19.16 25.71 -30.94
N GLU A 173 19.17 24.45 -30.51
CA GLU A 173 17.95 23.66 -30.29
C GLU A 173 17.09 24.20 -29.15
N LEU A 174 17.70 24.73 -28.08
CA LEU A 174 16.98 25.37 -26.99
C LEU A 174 16.17 26.59 -27.49
N VAL A 175 16.77 27.42 -28.35
CA VAL A 175 16.09 28.57 -28.97
C VAL A 175 14.92 28.12 -29.85
N TYR A 176 15.05 27.02 -30.61
CA TYR A 176 13.92 26.46 -31.37
C TYR A 176 12.72 26.13 -30.48
N VAL A 177 12.95 25.59 -29.29
CA VAL A 177 11.88 25.30 -28.34
C VAL A 177 11.25 26.58 -27.79
N PHE A 178 12.03 27.64 -27.53
CA PHE A 178 11.49 28.95 -27.17
C PHE A 178 10.59 29.56 -28.26
N PHE A 179 10.95 29.43 -29.54
CA PHE A 179 10.08 29.82 -30.65
C PHE A 179 8.75 29.05 -30.64
N MET A 180 8.79 27.74 -30.35
CA MET A 180 7.58 26.92 -30.25
C MET A 180 6.70 27.31 -29.06
N VAL A 181 7.27 27.68 -27.90
CA VAL A 181 6.50 28.15 -26.74
C VAL A 181 5.68 29.39 -27.10
N LYS A 182 6.30 30.35 -27.80
CA LYS A 182 5.61 31.57 -28.26
C LYS A 182 4.60 31.31 -29.36
N ASP A 183 4.91 30.44 -30.32
CA ASP A 183 3.97 30.06 -31.39
C ASP A 183 2.73 29.36 -30.85
N ALA A 184 2.87 28.61 -29.75
CA ALA A 184 1.75 28.01 -29.03
C ALA A 184 0.94 29.01 -28.18
N GLY A 185 1.38 30.28 -28.09
CA GLY A 185 0.74 31.30 -27.26
C GLY A 185 0.96 31.12 -25.76
N LEU A 186 2.00 30.38 -25.36
CA LEU A 186 2.39 30.19 -23.97
C LEU A 186 3.46 31.20 -23.55
N THR A 187 3.49 31.56 -22.27
CA THR A 187 4.52 32.43 -21.70
C THR A 187 5.59 31.61 -20.97
N PRO A 188 6.89 31.91 -21.16
CA PRO A 188 7.96 31.25 -20.42
C PRO A 188 7.83 31.42 -18.90
N ASP A 189 8.16 30.39 -18.12
CA ASP A 189 8.16 30.43 -16.66
C ASP A 189 9.58 30.42 -16.07
N LEU A 190 9.68 30.34 -14.74
CA LEU A 190 10.97 30.27 -14.03
C LEU A 190 11.83 29.09 -14.52
N LEU A 191 11.22 27.93 -14.84
CA LEU A 191 11.92 26.77 -15.38
C LEU A 191 12.45 27.02 -16.80
N SER A 192 11.68 27.70 -17.66
CA SER A 192 12.13 28.09 -19.00
C SER A 192 13.38 29.00 -18.92
N TYR A 193 13.33 30.02 -18.06
CA TYR A 193 14.46 30.95 -17.86
C TYR A 193 15.65 30.27 -17.17
N ALA A 194 15.40 29.35 -16.24
CA ALA A 194 16.45 28.55 -15.62
C ALA A 194 17.22 27.71 -16.66
N ALA A 195 16.51 27.02 -17.57
CA ALA A 195 17.13 26.24 -18.63
C ALA A 195 17.98 27.11 -19.57
N ALA A 196 17.48 28.30 -19.94
CA ALA A 196 18.24 29.23 -20.77
C ALA A 196 19.53 29.72 -20.08
N LEU A 197 19.43 30.18 -18.82
CA LEU A 197 20.56 30.66 -18.04
C LEU A 197 21.59 29.56 -17.75
N GLN A 198 21.13 28.35 -17.47
CA GLN A 198 21.99 27.17 -17.31
C GLN A 198 22.79 26.89 -18.60
N CYS A 199 22.14 26.93 -19.77
CA CYS A 199 22.80 26.74 -21.05
C CYS A 199 23.83 27.85 -21.33
N MET A 200 23.48 29.11 -21.03
CA MET A 200 24.38 30.25 -21.16
C MET A 200 25.61 30.15 -20.25
N GLY A 201 25.44 29.64 -19.02
CA GLY A 201 26.54 29.41 -18.07
C GLY A 201 27.51 28.31 -18.50
N ARG A 202 26.97 27.22 -19.05
CA ARG A 202 27.76 26.10 -19.59
C ARG A 202 28.58 26.51 -20.81
N LEU A 203 27.98 27.28 -21.72
CA LEU A 203 28.64 27.79 -22.94
C LEU A 203 29.49 29.05 -22.71
N ASP A 204 29.48 29.59 -21.49
CA ASP A 204 30.14 30.84 -21.13
C ASP A 204 29.81 32.02 -22.05
N GLN A 205 28.53 32.18 -22.38
CA GLN A 205 28.02 33.26 -23.25
C GLN A 205 28.40 34.66 -22.72
N ASP A 206 28.34 35.66 -23.60
CA ASP A 206 28.69 37.02 -23.26
C ASP A 206 27.76 37.63 -22.20
N THR A 207 28.30 38.59 -21.46
CA THR A 207 27.62 39.23 -20.32
C THR A 207 26.36 39.99 -20.75
N ASP A 208 26.33 40.49 -21.98
CA ASP A 208 25.22 41.28 -22.50
C ASP A 208 24.02 40.39 -22.87
N THR A 209 24.22 39.17 -23.40
CA THR A 209 23.19 38.13 -23.55
C THR A 209 22.49 37.89 -22.22
N ILE A 210 23.29 37.62 -21.18
CA ILE A 210 22.78 37.20 -19.88
C ILE A 210 22.03 38.36 -19.22
N ARG A 211 22.56 39.59 -19.32
CA ARG A 211 21.89 40.79 -18.80
C ARG A 211 20.55 41.05 -19.49
N ARG A 212 20.47 40.81 -20.81
CA ARG A 212 19.21 40.93 -21.57
C ARG A 212 18.18 39.88 -21.15
N CYS A 213 18.60 38.62 -21.00
CA CYS A 213 17.73 37.55 -20.50
C CYS A 213 17.16 37.88 -19.10
N LEU A 214 18.00 38.38 -18.20
CA LEU A 214 17.59 38.81 -16.86
C LEU A 214 16.64 40.02 -16.88
N LYS A 215 16.84 40.97 -17.81
CA LYS A 215 15.94 42.12 -17.99
C LYS A 215 14.57 41.67 -18.48
N GLN A 216 14.51 40.74 -19.43
CA GLN A 216 13.24 40.20 -19.89
C GLN A 216 12.52 39.43 -18.78
N MET A 217 13.23 38.58 -18.05
CA MET A 217 12.63 37.85 -16.92
C MET A 217 11.96 38.82 -15.93
N ALA A 218 12.58 39.98 -15.66
CA ALA A 218 11.98 41.02 -14.84
C ALA A 218 10.76 41.70 -15.50
N GLN A 219 10.75 41.88 -16.82
CA GLN A 219 9.59 42.40 -17.57
C GLN A 219 8.40 41.44 -17.57
N ASP A 220 8.66 40.13 -17.58
CA ASP A 220 7.65 39.08 -17.46
C ASP A 220 7.13 38.92 -16.01
N GLY A 221 7.62 39.74 -15.06
CA GLY A 221 7.21 39.75 -13.66
C GLY A 221 7.84 38.66 -12.80
N LEU A 222 8.91 38.00 -13.28
CA LEU A 222 9.58 36.90 -12.58
C LEU A 222 10.79 37.39 -11.77
N GLN A 223 10.92 36.89 -10.54
CA GLN A 223 12.00 37.28 -9.62
C GLN A 223 13.22 36.38 -9.76
N LEU A 224 14.42 36.98 -9.72
CA LEU A 224 15.70 36.27 -9.80
C LEU A 224 15.94 35.36 -8.59
N GLU A 225 15.52 35.76 -7.38
CA GLU A 225 15.62 34.88 -6.21
C GLU A 225 14.78 33.60 -6.39
N GLY A 226 13.62 33.73 -7.04
CA GLY A 226 12.69 32.64 -7.29
C GLY A 226 13.31 31.46 -8.06
N LEU A 227 14.30 31.70 -8.94
CA LEU A 227 15.01 30.65 -9.67
C LEU A 227 15.75 29.67 -8.75
N PHE A 228 16.19 30.13 -7.58
CA PHE A 228 16.98 29.31 -6.64
C PHE A 228 16.15 28.75 -5.48
N THR A 229 14.94 29.26 -5.26
CA THR A 229 14.08 28.84 -4.14
C THR A 229 12.87 28.02 -4.58
N SER A 230 12.36 28.24 -5.79
CA SER A 230 11.12 27.61 -6.26
C SER A 230 11.34 26.56 -7.35
N VAL A 231 12.47 26.62 -8.05
CA VAL A 231 12.82 25.66 -9.10
C VAL A 231 13.69 24.55 -8.51
N LEU A 232 13.31 23.30 -8.74
CA LEU A 232 14.08 22.13 -8.35
C LEU A 232 15.22 21.93 -9.36
N LEU A 233 16.44 22.29 -8.96
CA LEU A 233 17.67 22.17 -9.77
C LEU A 233 18.65 21.23 -9.08
N SER A 234 19.37 20.42 -9.85
CA SER A 234 20.51 19.65 -9.32
C SER A 234 21.64 20.57 -8.87
N GLU A 235 22.57 20.08 -8.04
CA GLU A 235 23.73 20.87 -7.60
C GLU A 235 24.56 21.38 -8.80
N GLU A 236 24.71 20.56 -9.84
CA GLU A 236 25.40 20.94 -11.08
C GLU A 236 24.63 22.01 -11.86
N GLU A 237 23.30 21.84 -12.01
CA GLU A 237 22.45 22.81 -12.71
C GLU A 237 22.47 24.16 -11.99
N ARG A 238 22.39 24.12 -10.66
CA ARG A 238 22.46 25.30 -9.80
C ARG A 238 23.82 25.99 -9.91
N ALA A 239 24.92 25.25 -9.96
CA ALA A 239 26.26 25.80 -10.11
C ALA A 239 26.45 26.51 -11.46
N GLU A 240 26.00 25.91 -12.56
CA GLU A 240 26.08 26.51 -13.89
C GLU A 240 25.19 27.75 -14.04
N LEU A 241 23.97 27.69 -13.49
CA LEU A 241 23.07 28.83 -13.46
C LEU A 241 23.67 29.97 -12.61
N LEU A 242 24.27 29.65 -11.46
CA LEU A 242 24.97 30.63 -10.62
C LEU A 242 26.14 31.30 -11.34
N LYS A 243 26.91 30.52 -12.09
CA LYS A 243 28.02 31.02 -12.89
C LYS A 243 27.54 32.05 -13.92
N ALA A 244 26.45 31.77 -14.64
CA ALA A 244 25.84 32.72 -15.57
C ALA A 244 25.36 34.00 -14.86
N VAL A 245 24.61 33.86 -13.77
CA VAL A 245 24.05 35.01 -13.04
C VAL A 245 25.15 35.89 -12.45
N ARG A 246 26.21 35.30 -11.87
CA ARG A 246 27.35 36.05 -11.31
C ARG A 246 28.13 36.80 -12.38
N LYS A 247 28.18 36.30 -13.61
CA LYS A 247 28.82 37.00 -14.74
C LYS A 247 28.11 38.32 -15.06
N ALA A 248 26.78 38.35 -15.01
CA ALA A 248 25.98 39.56 -15.26
C ALA A 248 25.75 40.44 -14.02
N LYS A 249 25.69 39.83 -12.83
CA LYS A 249 25.50 40.49 -11.52
C LYS A 249 26.49 39.91 -10.48
N PRO A 250 27.73 40.44 -10.41
CA PRO A 250 28.78 39.89 -9.54
C PRO A 250 28.45 39.94 -8.04
N THR A 251 27.61 40.89 -7.62
CA THR A 251 27.17 41.07 -6.23
C THR A 251 26.02 40.16 -5.83
N PHE A 252 25.52 39.29 -6.74
CA PHE A 252 24.41 38.40 -6.45
C PHE A 252 24.87 37.23 -5.54
N SER A 253 24.42 37.26 -4.29
CA SER A 253 24.47 36.13 -3.37
C SER A 253 23.16 35.37 -3.42
N VAL A 254 23.22 34.04 -3.48
CA VAL A 254 22.03 33.20 -3.31
C VAL A 254 21.43 33.51 -1.94
N PRO A 255 20.14 33.84 -1.84
CA PRO A 255 19.47 33.92 -0.56
C PRO A 255 19.66 32.58 0.14
N CYS A 256 20.37 32.57 1.27
CA CYS A 256 20.44 31.37 2.09
C CYS A 256 19.00 31.08 2.52
N PRO A 257 18.35 30.00 2.07
CA PRO A 257 17.04 29.66 2.57
C PRO A 257 17.27 29.39 4.05
N ARG A 258 16.89 30.33 4.93
CA ARG A 258 16.71 29.96 6.32
C ARG A 258 15.62 28.89 6.25
N PRO A 259 15.91 27.64 6.64
CA PRO A 259 14.85 26.64 6.66
C PRO A 259 13.72 27.24 7.49
N PRO A 260 12.47 27.28 6.96
CA PRO A 260 11.36 27.75 7.74
C PRO A 260 11.38 26.99 9.07
N PRO A 261 11.13 27.66 10.22
CA PRO A 261 11.14 26.98 11.49
C PRO A 261 10.22 25.75 11.39
N PRO A 262 10.67 24.56 11.85
CA PRO A 262 9.93 23.32 11.67
C PRO A 262 8.51 23.52 12.18
N GLN A 263 7.53 23.41 11.26
CA GLN A 263 6.13 23.63 11.60
C GLN A 263 5.69 22.52 12.55
N VAL A 264 5.42 22.85 13.80
CA VAL A 264 4.88 21.87 14.76
C VAL A 264 3.37 21.76 14.59
N ASN A 265 2.83 20.54 14.73
CA ASN A 265 1.38 20.36 14.68
C ASN A 265 0.75 20.91 15.97
N THR A 266 -0.21 21.83 15.82
CA THR A 266 -0.89 22.52 16.93
C THR A 266 -2.30 22.00 17.21
N SER A 267 -2.71 20.91 16.55
CA SER A 267 -4.01 20.25 16.74
C SER A 267 -4.21 19.90 18.22
N PRO A 268 -5.42 20.06 18.79
CA PRO A 268 -5.69 19.79 20.20
C PRO A 268 -5.21 18.41 20.66
N LEU A 269 -5.37 17.38 19.83
CA LEU A 269 -4.99 15.99 20.16
C LEU A 269 -3.48 15.71 20.02
N LEU A 270 -2.75 16.54 19.27
CA LEU A 270 -1.33 16.32 18.95
C LEU A 270 -0.41 17.36 19.61
N ARG A 271 -0.98 18.41 20.20
CA ARG A 271 -0.23 19.54 20.79
C ARG A 271 0.76 19.06 21.85
N GLU A 272 0.33 18.21 22.78
CA GLU A 272 1.19 17.73 23.87
C GLU A 272 2.37 16.88 23.37
N ILE A 273 2.22 16.23 22.21
CA ILE A 273 3.24 15.35 21.62
C ILE A 273 4.40 16.16 21.03
N TYR A 274 4.10 17.34 20.47
CA TYR A 274 5.09 18.19 19.80
C TYR A 274 5.47 19.44 20.59
N ALA A 275 4.75 19.75 21.66
CA ALA A 275 5.08 20.89 22.51
C ALA A 275 6.45 20.66 23.16
N LYS A 276 7.24 21.73 23.29
CA LYS A 276 8.50 21.75 24.05
C LYS A 276 8.33 22.41 25.45
N PRO A 277 7.41 22.00 26.34
CA PRO A 277 7.46 22.45 27.73
C PRO A 277 8.49 21.61 28.49
N ASN A 278 8.84 22.03 29.70
CA ASN A 278 9.87 21.50 30.62
C ASN A 278 9.69 20.01 31.07
N CYS A 279 9.06 19.15 30.26
CA CYS A 279 8.87 17.73 30.51
C CYS A 279 10.09 16.93 30.03
N THR A 280 10.61 16.08 30.92
CA THR A 280 11.59 15.05 30.58
C THR A 280 10.94 13.97 29.71
N VAL A 281 11.04 14.11 28.39
CA VAL A 281 10.57 13.07 27.45
C VAL A 281 11.58 11.92 27.39
N SER A 282 11.12 10.68 27.54
CA SER A 282 11.95 9.47 27.51
C SER A 282 11.66 8.63 26.26
N TYR A 283 12.28 8.96 25.13
CA TYR A 283 12.16 8.16 23.92
C TYR A 283 12.97 6.85 24.03
N PRO A 284 12.39 5.69 23.66
CA PRO A 284 13.09 4.41 23.70
C PRO A 284 14.15 4.33 22.59
N ARG A 285 15.22 3.61 22.89
CA ARG A 285 16.28 3.24 21.95
C ARG A 285 16.23 1.75 21.67
N LEU A 286 16.81 1.36 20.55
CA LEU A 286 17.02 -0.04 20.21
C LEU A 286 18.10 -0.64 21.11
N HIS A 287 18.04 -1.95 21.32
CA HIS A 287 19.03 -2.71 22.09
C HIS A 287 20.37 -2.92 21.33
N LEU A 288 20.44 -2.53 20.05
CA LEU A 288 21.61 -2.75 19.20
C LEU A 288 22.58 -1.57 19.25
N PRO A 289 23.90 -1.81 19.20
CA PRO A 289 24.90 -0.75 19.12
C PRO A 289 24.96 -0.16 17.71
N LEU A 290 25.51 1.06 17.58
CA LEU A 290 25.59 1.80 16.32
C LEU A 290 26.25 1.00 15.20
N LYS A 291 27.39 0.34 15.49
CA LYS A 291 28.12 -0.48 14.51
C LYS A 291 27.26 -1.60 13.94
N LYS A 292 26.45 -2.25 14.77
CA LYS A 292 25.59 -3.35 14.32
C LYS A 292 24.46 -2.85 13.42
N LEU A 293 23.87 -1.71 13.76
CA LEU A 293 22.85 -1.06 12.93
C LEU A 293 23.41 -0.61 11.57
N GLN A 294 24.67 -0.15 11.53
CA GLN A 294 25.36 0.18 10.27
C GLN A 294 25.60 -1.06 9.40
N GLU A 295 26.04 -2.19 9.98
CA GLU A 295 26.19 -3.46 9.25
C GLU A 295 24.85 -3.92 8.65
N LEU A 296 23.78 -3.86 9.44
CA LEU A 296 22.43 -4.23 9.03
C LEU A 296 21.90 -3.31 7.91
N PHE A 297 22.20 -2.01 7.98
CA PHE A 297 21.91 -1.06 6.91
C PHE A 297 22.59 -1.46 5.59
N GLN A 298 23.87 -1.84 5.63
CA GLN A 298 24.59 -2.27 4.42
C GLN A 298 24.00 -3.54 3.82
N GLN A 299 23.58 -4.50 4.66
CA GLN A 299 22.89 -5.69 4.20
C GLN A 299 21.56 -5.35 3.50
N GLN A 300 20.74 -4.49 4.11
CA GLN A 300 19.49 -4.03 3.50
C GLN A 300 19.74 -3.26 2.19
N LEU A 301 20.76 -2.39 2.15
CA LEU A 301 21.10 -1.62 0.95
C LEU A 301 21.52 -2.54 -0.20
N SER A 302 22.36 -3.54 0.08
CA SER A 302 22.77 -4.54 -0.91
C SER A 302 21.57 -5.36 -1.43
N MET A 303 20.62 -5.69 -0.55
CA MET A 303 19.40 -6.40 -0.90
C MET A 303 18.48 -5.58 -1.82
N GLU A 304 18.28 -4.30 -1.52
CA GLU A 304 17.45 -3.41 -2.36
C GLU A 304 18.12 -3.09 -3.70
N LEU A 305 19.44 -2.96 -3.75
CA LEU A 305 20.20 -2.80 -5.00
C LEU A 305 20.09 -4.05 -5.90
N ALA A 306 20.06 -5.25 -5.31
CA ALA A 306 19.82 -6.49 -6.05
C ALA A 306 18.37 -6.64 -6.54
N THR A 307 17.44 -5.84 -6.03
CA THR A 307 15.98 -5.80 -6.31
C THR A 307 15.20 -7.07 -5.95
N THR A 308 15.85 -8.23 -5.89
CA THR A 308 15.25 -9.55 -5.59
C THR A 308 16.05 -10.29 -4.52
N VAL A 309 15.36 -11.19 -3.81
CA VAL A 309 15.92 -11.99 -2.71
C VAL A 309 15.62 -13.45 -2.97
N THR A 310 16.66 -14.28 -2.95
CA THR A 310 16.54 -15.73 -3.03
C THR A 310 16.52 -16.34 -1.63
N VAL A 311 15.56 -17.22 -1.40
CA VAL A 311 15.28 -17.87 -0.12
C VAL A 311 15.22 -19.37 -0.33
N GLU A 312 15.83 -20.15 0.55
CA GLU A 312 15.74 -21.61 0.50
C GLU A 312 14.32 -22.08 0.86
N SER A 313 13.80 -23.00 0.06
CA SER A 313 12.49 -23.61 0.29
C SER A 313 12.57 -24.56 1.48
N VAL A 314 11.60 -24.46 2.40
CA VAL A 314 11.49 -25.42 3.53
C VAL A 314 10.78 -26.72 3.16
N GLU A 315 10.18 -26.81 1.97
CA GLU A 315 9.54 -28.03 1.49
C GLU A 315 10.60 -29.12 1.29
N LYS A 316 10.39 -30.30 1.89
CA LYS A 316 11.32 -31.43 1.80
C LYS A 316 11.67 -31.75 0.34
N ALA A 317 12.96 -31.60 0.00
CA ALA A 317 13.44 -31.91 -1.33
C ALA A 317 13.18 -33.39 -1.66
N PRO A 318 12.63 -33.72 -2.84
CA PRO A 318 12.50 -35.11 -3.25
C PRO A 318 13.88 -35.74 -3.41
N PRO A 319 14.00 -37.07 -3.23
CA PRO A 319 15.24 -37.77 -3.52
C PRO A 319 15.66 -37.48 -4.97
N LEU A 320 16.98 -37.34 -5.20
CA LEU A 320 17.54 -37.09 -6.52
C LEU A 320 17.41 -38.34 -7.41
N THR A 321 16.19 -38.58 -7.90
CA THR A 321 15.92 -39.63 -8.87
C THR A 321 16.41 -39.19 -10.25
N LYS A 322 16.58 -40.17 -11.15
CA LYS A 322 16.91 -39.88 -12.56
C LYS A 322 15.90 -38.93 -13.19
N GLU A 323 14.63 -39.00 -12.79
CA GLU A 323 13.55 -38.12 -13.25
C GLU A 323 13.72 -36.68 -12.78
N VAL A 324 14.06 -36.44 -11.51
CA VAL A 324 14.29 -35.09 -10.97
C VAL A 324 15.50 -34.45 -11.66
N LEU A 325 16.59 -35.20 -11.82
CA LEU A 325 17.79 -34.72 -12.52
C LEU A 325 17.49 -34.39 -13.98
N HIS A 326 16.74 -35.25 -14.67
CA HIS A 326 16.31 -35.01 -16.04
C HIS A 326 15.39 -33.79 -16.15
N ALA A 327 14.42 -33.63 -15.25
CA ALA A 327 13.53 -32.47 -15.20
C ALA A 327 14.30 -31.16 -14.98
N ARG A 328 15.28 -31.15 -14.06
CA ARG A 328 16.14 -29.98 -13.82
C ARG A 328 17.02 -29.65 -15.02
N GLN A 329 17.60 -30.65 -15.67
CA GLN A 329 18.37 -30.47 -16.91
C GLN A 329 17.49 -29.90 -18.03
N THR A 330 16.30 -30.47 -18.24
CA THR A 330 15.33 -29.99 -19.23
C THR A 330 14.89 -28.56 -18.94
N LEU A 331 14.60 -28.22 -17.68
CA LEU A 331 14.23 -26.86 -17.28
C LEU A 331 15.38 -25.86 -17.52
N THR A 332 16.62 -26.26 -17.26
CA THR A 332 17.82 -25.44 -17.50
C THR A 332 18.00 -25.16 -19.00
N ILE A 333 17.86 -26.19 -19.83
CA ILE A 333 17.93 -26.06 -21.30
C ILE A 333 16.82 -25.14 -21.80
N LEU A 334 15.59 -25.34 -21.35
CA LEU A 334 14.44 -24.51 -21.74
C LEU A 334 14.62 -23.06 -21.32
N ARG A 335 15.11 -22.78 -20.11
CA ARG A 335 15.40 -21.42 -19.64
C ARG A 335 16.44 -20.72 -20.50
N ALA A 336 17.53 -21.40 -20.85
CA ALA A 336 18.55 -20.84 -21.74
C ALA A 336 18.00 -20.56 -23.16
N GLN A 337 17.08 -21.40 -23.65
CA GLN A 337 16.38 -21.15 -24.92
C GLN A 337 15.43 -19.96 -24.82
N TRP A 338 14.66 -19.86 -23.72
CA TRP A 338 13.73 -18.75 -23.49
C TRP A 338 14.44 -17.42 -23.29
N GLU A 339 15.57 -17.40 -22.60
CA GLU A 339 16.39 -16.19 -22.44
C GLU A 339 16.81 -15.64 -23.81
N LYS A 340 17.35 -16.48 -24.69
CA LYS A 340 17.72 -16.10 -26.06
C LYS A 340 16.52 -15.64 -26.89
N ALA A 341 15.39 -16.36 -26.79
CA ALA A 341 14.16 -16.02 -27.52
C ALA A 341 13.56 -14.68 -27.05
N LEU A 342 13.55 -14.44 -25.73
CA LEU A 342 13.05 -13.21 -25.12
C LEU A 342 13.96 -12.02 -25.47
N CYS A 343 15.28 -12.18 -25.42
CA CYS A 343 16.22 -11.15 -25.87
C CYS A 343 15.94 -10.73 -27.32
N ARG A 344 15.77 -11.70 -28.22
CA ARG A 344 15.47 -11.43 -29.63
C ARG A 344 14.13 -10.70 -29.82
N GLU A 345 13.06 -11.18 -29.20
CA GLU A 345 11.73 -10.56 -29.32
C GLU A 345 11.68 -9.18 -28.64
N LEU A 346 12.50 -8.94 -27.62
CA LEU A 346 12.69 -7.62 -27.00
C LEU A 346 13.37 -6.66 -27.96
N GLN A 347 14.44 -7.08 -28.65
CA GLN A 347 15.14 -6.28 -29.65
C GLN A 347 14.21 -5.93 -30.82
N GLU A 348 13.52 -6.93 -31.39
CA GLU A 348 12.54 -6.71 -32.47
C GLU A 348 11.39 -5.76 -32.02
N THR A 349 10.96 -5.85 -30.77
CA THR A 349 9.96 -4.93 -30.20
C THR A 349 10.51 -3.51 -30.02
N LYS A 350 11.74 -3.36 -29.51
CA LYS A 350 12.39 -2.06 -29.37
C LYS A 350 12.55 -1.38 -30.72
N GLU A 351 12.95 -2.11 -31.76
CA GLU A 351 13.05 -1.58 -33.13
C GLU A 351 11.71 -1.11 -33.67
N SER A 352 10.64 -1.90 -33.48
CA SER A 352 9.28 -1.54 -33.90
C SER A 352 8.74 -0.29 -33.19
N GLU A 353 8.92 -0.22 -31.86
CA GLU A 353 8.51 0.94 -31.06
C GLU A 353 9.39 2.17 -31.35
N ALA A 354 10.68 1.97 -31.66
CA ALA A 354 11.56 3.03 -32.13
C ALA A 354 11.06 3.59 -33.45
N TYR A 355 10.76 2.73 -34.43
CA TYR A 355 10.21 3.15 -35.72
C TYR A 355 8.93 3.98 -35.55
N ALA A 356 8.01 3.57 -34.66
CA ALA A 356 6.82 4.36 -34.35
C ALA A 356 7.15 5.74 -33.76
N ALA A 357 8.19 5.85 -32.92
CA ALA A 357 8.67 7.12 -32.39
C ALA A 357 9.29 8.02 -33.46
N HIS A 358 10.02 7.44 -34.42
CA HIS A 358 10.62 8.16 -35.56
C HIS A 358 9.56 8.67 -36.56
N GLU A 359 8.36 8.11 -36.57
CA GLU A 359 7.20 8.67 -37.28
C GLU A 359 6.51 9.82 -36.51
N GLY A 360 7.04 10.20 -35.34
CA GLY A 360 6.53 11.26 -34.49
C GLY A 360 5.32 10.86 -33.65
N ARG A 361 5.17 9.57 -33.29
CA ARG A 361 4.11 9.07 -32.39
C ARG A 361 4.69 8.76 -31.00
N SER A 362 3.94 9.03 -29.92
CA SER A 362 4.34 8.59 -28.57
C SER A 362 4.30 7.05 -28.48
N SER A 363 5.46 6.41 -28.38
CA SER A 363 5.61 4.94 -28.33
C SER A 363 6.10 4.46 -26.96
N LEU A 364 6.21 3.15 -26.75
CA LEU A 364 6.77 2.58 -25.52
C LEU A 364 8.30 2.48 -25.53
N PHE A 365 8.95 2.89 -26.63
CA PHE A 365 10.39 2.77 -26.84
C PHE A 365 11.25 3.29 -25.66
N PRO A 366 11.12 4.54 -25.19
CA PRO A 366 12.03 5.04 -24.16
C PRO A 366 11.88 4.25 -22.86
N TYR A 367 10.67 3.76 -22.53
CA TYR A 367 10.46 2.95 -21.32
C TYR A 367 11.15 1.59 -21.38
N LEU A 368 11.24 0.98 -22.58
CA LEU A 368 11.98 -0.27 -22.82
C LEU A 368 13.50 -0.08 -22.82
N CYS A 369 13.98 1.16 -22.89
CA CYS A 369 15.40 1.51 -22.83
C CYS A 369 15.87 1.91 -21.42
N LEU A 370 14.97 1.99 -20.43
CA LEU A 370 15.31 2.40 -19.06
C LEU A 370 16.11 1.34 -18.29
N LEU A 371 15.90 0.07 -18.61
CA LEU A 371 16.57 -1.08 -18.01
C LEU A 371 17.39 -1.79 -19.08
N SER A 372 18.41 -2.54 -18.64
CA SER A 372 19.16 -3.39 -19.56
C SER A 372 18.29 -4.52 -20.11
N GLU A 373 18.60 -4.99 -21.32
CA GLU A 373 17.87 -6.09 -21.94
C GLU A 373 17.93 -7.37 -21.10
N LYS A 374 19.08 -7.61 -20.46
CA LYS A 374 19.29 -8.73 -19.54
C LYS A 374 18.35 -8.66 -18.33
N GLU A 375 18.27 -7.52 -17.65
CA GLU A 375 17.41 -7.36 -16.48
C GLU A 375 15.92 -7.50 -16.82
N LEU A 376 15.47 -6.99 -17.98
CA LEU A 376 14.10 -7.16 -18.43
C LEU A 376 13.77 -8.63 -18.70
N VAL A 377 14.68 -9.37 -19.32
CA VAL A 377 14.49 -10.80 -19.60
C VAL A 377 14.51 -11.62 -18.32
N GLU A 378 15.43 -11.35 -17.39
CA GLU A 378 15.45 -11.99 -16.07
C GLU A 378 14.15 -11.73 -15.29
N MET A 379 13.65 -10.50 -15.30
CA MET A 379 12.36 -10.14 -14.68
C MET A 379 11.19 -10.92 -15.28
N LEU A 380 11.18 -11.11 -16.61
CA LEU A 380 10.16 -11.88 -17.32
C LEU A 380 10.22 -13.36 -16.98
N LEU A 381 11.43 -13.94 -16.91
CA LEU A 381 11.65 -15.33 -16.51
C LEU A 381 11.26 -15.57 -15.05
N GLN A 382 11.58 -14.65 -14.14
CA GLN A 382 11.14 -14.68 -12.74
C GLN A 382 9.60 -14.65 -12.66
N THR A 383 8.96 -13.80 -13.46
CA THR A 383 7.49 -13.72 -13.51
C THR A 383 6.87 -15.03 -14.01
N LEU A 384 7.48 -15.69 -14.99
CA LEU A 384 7.05 -16.99 -15.50
C LEU A 384 7.13 -18.08 -14.42
N GLN A 385 8.19 -18.07 -13.61
CA GLN A 385 8.43 -19.04 -12.54
C GLN A 385 7.39 -18.91 -11.41
N VAL A 386 7.08 -17.68 -11.01
CA VAL A 386 6.18 -17.39 -9.86
C VAL A 386 4.70 -17.35 -10.26
N LEU A 387 4.36 -17.37 -11.56
CA LEU A 387 2.98 -17.37 -12.03
C LEU A 387 2.20 -18.53 -11.37
N PRO A 388 0.92 -18.37 -10.97
CA PRO A 388 0.16 -19.47 -10.35
C PRO A 388 -0.38 -20.47 -11.41
N ALA A 389 -0.57 -21.73 -11.01
CA ALA A 389 -1.10 -22.79 -11.89
C ALA A 389 -2.51 -22.48 -12.44
N HIS A 390 -3.35 -21.83 -11.63
CA HIS A 390 -4.70 -21.42 -12.05
C HIS A 390 -4.71 -20.17 -12.95
N GLY A 391 -3.54 -19.53 -13.13
CA GLY A 391 -3.33 -18.31 -13.90
C GLY A 391 -3.71 -17.03 -13.16
N GLU A 392 -3.31 -15.92 -13.76
CA GLU A 392 -3.46 -14.59 -13.18
C GLU A 392 -4.22 -13.66 -14.14
N SER A 393 -4.91 -12.65 -13.60
CA SER A 393 -5.58 -11.64 -14.44
C SER A 393 -4.54 -10.91 -15.29
N LEU A 394 -4.78 -10.81 -16.61
CA LEU A 394 -3.87 -10.12 -17.52
C LEU A 394 -3.66 -8.65 -17.12
N PHE A 395 -4.71 -7.98 -16.64
CA PHE A 395 -4.62 -6.60 -16.18
C PHE A 395 -3.71 -6.47 -14.96
N TYR A 396 -3.89 -7.33 -13.96
CA TYR A 396 -3.07 -7.31 -12.75
C TYR A 396 -1.62 -7.65 -13.05
N LEU A 397 -1.37 -8.67 -13.88
CA LEU A 397 -0.03 -9.04 -14.32
C LEU A 397 0.66 -7.90 -15.08
N ALA A 398 -0.05 -7.23 -16.00
CA ALA A 398 0.46 -6.08 -16.72
C ALA A 398 0.80 -4.92 -15.78
N HIS A 399 -0.10 -4.56 -14.86
CA HIS A 399 0.18 -3.52 -13.87
C HIS A 399 1.41 -3.85 -13.02
N ARG A 400 1.53 -5.10 -12.54
CA ARG A 400 2.67 -5.55 -11.73
C ARG A 400 3.99 -5.50 -12.51
N LEU A 401 4.01 -5.95 -13.76
CA LEU A 401 5.20 -5.88 -14.62
C LEU A 401 5.62 -4.42 -14.87
N GLY A 402 4.67 -3.53 -15.18
CA GLY A 402 4.96 -2.10 -15.36
C GLY A 402 5.54 -1.47 -14.09
N GLN A 403 4.99 -1.80 -12.91
CA GLN A 403 5.48 -1.30 -11.63
C GLN A 403 6.88 -1.85 -11.29
N ARG A 404 7.17 -3.11 -11.62
CA ARG A 404 8.52 -3.69 -11.42
C ARG A 404 9.56 -2.97 -12.28
N VAL A 405 9.25 -2.67 -13.54
CA VAL A 405 10.16 -1.89 -14.40
C VAL A 405 10.42 -0.51 -13.81
N PHE A 406 9.37 0.19 -13.37
CA PHE A 406 9.49 1.49 -12.73
C PHE A 406 10.37 1.43 -11.47
N ASN A 407 10.09 0.50 -10.56
CA ASN A 407 10.82 0.38 -9.30
C ASN A 407 12.31 0.08 -9.52
N ARG A 408 12.65 -0.85 -10.43
CA ARG A 408 14.05 -1.16 -10.75
C ARG A 408 14.77 0.01 -11.40
N HIS A 409 14.11 0.72 -12.31
CA HIS A 409 14.65 1.94 -12.92
C HIS A 409 14.96 3.00 -11.85
N MET A 410 14.05 3.18 -10.89
CA MET A 410 14.26 4.13 -9.81
C MET A 410 15.47 3.78 -8.93
N VAL A 411 15.66 2.49 -8.61
CA VAL A 411 16.84 2.03 -7.86
C VAL A 411 18.13 2.30 -8.64
N GLN A 412 18.19 1.91 -9.92
CA GLN A 412 19.36 2.11 -10.78
C GLN A 412 19.72 3.60 -10.91
N ARG A 413 18.70 4.45 -11.06
CA ARG A 413 18.91 5.90 -11.13
C ARG A 413 19.50 6.46 -9.84
N LYS A 414 18.98 6.06 -8.68
CA LYS A 414 19.50 6.51 -7.38
C LYS A 414 20.96 6.09 -7.20
N GLN A 415 21.33 4.93 -7.73
CA GLN A 415 22.70 4.45 -7.76
C GLN A 415 23.60 5.31 -8.66
N LEU A 416 23.12 5.70 -9.85
CA LEU A 416 23.90 6.52 -10.80
C LEU A 416 24.03 8.00 -10.36
N SER A 417 23.05 8.55 -9.64
CA SER A 417 22.98 9.98 -9.29
C SER A 417 23.57 10.33 -7.92
N ASN A 418 24.51 9.52 -7.42
CA ASN A 418 25.19 9.67 -6.12
C ASN A 418 24.25 9.70 -4.88
N GLN A 419 22.95 9.44 -5.05
CA GLN A 419 21.97 9.52 -3.96
C GLN A 419 22.20 8.44 -2.91
N VAL A 420 22.71 7.27 -3.33
CA VAL A 420 23.03 6.17 -2.42
C VAL A 420 24.12 6.57 -1.42
N GLN A 421 25.18 7.27 -1.85
CA GLN A 421 26.25 7.70 -0.94
C GLN A 421 25.79 8.80 0.02
N VAL A 422 24.92 9.70 -0.45
CA VAL A 422 24.31 10.74 0.40
C VAL A 422 23.38 10.11 1.43
N LEU A 423 22.55 9.16 1.01
CA LEU A 423 21.68 8.39 1.87
C LEU A 423 22.47 7.64 2.95
N GLU A 424 23.56 6.98 2.58
CA GLU A 424 24.44 6.26 3.51
C GLU A 424 25.01 7.20 4.60
N LYS A 425 25.52 8.37 4.21
CA LYS A 425 26.03 9.38 5.15
C LYS A 425 24.94 9.89 6.09
N GLN A 426 23.76 10.18 5.55
CA GLN A 426 22.63 10.69 6.33
C GLN A 426 22.06 9.62 7.27
N TYR A 427 21.90 8.39 6.78
CA TYR A 427 21.38 7.28 7.57
C TYR A 427 22.33 6.89 8.70
N SER A 428 23.65 6.91 8.44
CA SER A 428 24.66 6.70 9.48
C SER A 428 24.52 7.72 10.63
N LYS A 429 24.28 9.01 10.31
CA LYS A 429 23.97 10.04 11.31
C LYS A 429 22.64 9.82 12.02
N TYR A 430 21.61 9.37 11.29
CA TYR A 430 20.29 9.06 11.83
C TYR A 430 20.33 7.95 12.88
N LEU A 431 21.12 6.90 12.65
CA LEU A 431 21.27 5.77 13.58
C LEU A 431 21.77 6.19 14.96
N HIS A 432 22.44 7.34 15.11
CA HIS A 432 22.82 7.85 16.42
C HIS A 432 21.64 8.13 17.36
N LEU A 433 20.43 8.39 16.82
CA LEU A 433 19.22 8.54 17.63
C LEU A 433 18.72 7.19 18.17
N LEU A 434 18.84 6.13 17.36
CA LEU A 434 18.25 4.82 17.63
C LEU A 434 19.16 3.90 18.43
N ALA A 435 20.48 4.06 18.31
CA ALA A 435 21.48 3.18 18.89
C ALA A 435 21.50 3.21 20.43
N SER A 436 21.88 2.09 21.04
CA SER A 436 21.99 1.95 22.51
C SER A 436 23.21 2.65 23.12
N ASP A 437 24.31 2.75 22.37
CA ASP A 437 25.64 3.18 22.83
C ASP A 437 25.94 4.67 22.61
N THR A 438 24.98 5.44 22.09
CA THR A 438 25.13 6.89 21.84
C THR A 438 24.48 7.72 22.94
N GLN A 439 24.93 8.94 23.22
CA GLN A 439 24.28 9.82 24.22
C GLN A 439 23.54 10.99 23.55
N VAL A 440 22.32 11.27 24.02
CA VAL A 440 21.57 12.51 23.74
C VAL A 440 21.79 13.42 24.94
N ARG A 441 22.26 14.65 24.74
CA ARG A 441 22.42 15.60 25.86
C ARG A 441 21.04 15.90 26.45
N SER A 442 20.80 15.49 27.69
CA SER A 442 19.67 15.99 28.48
C SER A 442 19.98 17.44 28.87
N GLY A 443 19.13 18.37 28.45
CA GLY A 443 19.27 19.79 28.77
C GLY A 443 19.12 20.03 30.28
N SER A 444 20.21 19.90 31.02
CA SER A 444 20.34 20.36 32.40
C SER A 444 21.68 21.05 32.61
N SER A 445 21.97 22.09 31.81
CA SER A 445 23.02 23.06 32.15
C SER A 445 22.46 24.08 33.16
N GLY A 446 22.26 23.63 34.40
CA GLY A 446 22.20 24.53 35.53
C GLY A 446 23.50 25.34 35.57
N ARG A 447 23.40 26.66 35.31
CA ARG A 447 24.47 27.63 35.56
C ARG A 447 25.00 27.41 36.98
N LYS A 448 26.17 26.79 37.13
CA LYS A 448 26.99 26.93 38.34
C LYS A 448 27.40 28.41 38.44
N ARG A 449 26.60 29.21 39.14
CA ARG A 449 27.04 30.50 39.66
C ARG A 449 28.14 30.22 40.69
N LYS A 450 29.31 30.84 40.49
CA LYS A 450 30.39 30.90 41.49
C LYS A 450 29.84 31.50 42.79
N PRO A 451 30.19 30.98 43.98
CA PRO A 451 29.85 31.65 45.23
C PRO A 451 30.83 32.81 45.44
N HIS A 452 30.32 34.03 45.44
CA HIS A 452 31.00 35.14 46.11
C HIS A 452 30.55 35.15 47.57
N ALA A 453 31.55 35.17 48.45
CA ALA A 453 31.40 35.30 49.88
C ALA A 453 30.87 36.69 50.23
N GLU A 454 29.84 36.75 51.07
CA GLU A 454 29.58 37.82 52.04
C GLU A 454 28.38 37.36 52.90
N GLY A 455 28.65 37.11 54.18
CA GLY A 455 27.61 37.22 55.22
C GLY A 455 27.70 38.61 55.87
N PRO A 456 26.99 38.90 56.97
CA PRO A 456 25.91 38.16 57.64
C PRO A 456 24.67 39.04 57.95
N SER A 457 23.52 38.44 58.33
CA SER A 457 22.67 38.85 59.48
C SER A 457 21.24 38.27 59.42
N SER A 458 20.88 37.58 60.53
CA SER A 458 19.58 37.52 61.23
C SER A 458 18.29 37.27 60.41
N LEU A 459 17.46 36.27 60.68
CA LEU A 459 16.71 36.03 61.92
C LEU A 459 16.09 34.61 61.90
N TRP A 460 16.16 33.91 63.05
CA TRP A 460 15.13 33.08 63.71
C TRP A 460 14.34 32.06 62.87
N GLY A 461 14.23 30.78 63.22
CA GLY A 461 14.59 30.05 64.43
C GLY A 461 14.17 28.58 64.29
N SER A 462 14.71 27.75 65.19
CA SER A 462 14.30 26.40 65.68
C SER A 462 13.56 25.49 64.70
N TRP A 463 13.96 24.25 64.47
CA TRP A 463 13.89 23.15 65.45
C TRP A 463 15.16 22.29 65.50
N ILE A 464 15.62 22.03 66.72
CA ILE A 464 16.63 21.04 67.11
C ILE A 464 15.90 19.81 67.66
N CYS A 465 16.39 18.61 67.32
CA CYS A 465 16.74 17.51 68.25
C CYS A 465 17.31 16.35 67.39
N LEU A 466 18.63 16.13 67.41
CA LEU A 466 19.35 15.17 68.30
C LEU A 466 18.92 13.72 68.03
N SER A 467 19.76 12.71 67.85
CA SER A 467 21.22 12.48 67.81
C SER A 467 21.33 10.97 67.47
N THR A 468 22.41 10.38 66.95
CA THR A 468 23.61 10.02 67.72
C THR A 468 24.52 9.17 66.82
N LEU A 469 25.77 9.65 66.67
CA LEU A 469 27.07 8.99 66.56
C LEU A 469 27.17 7.49 66.21
N LEU A 470 28.06 7.17 65.26
CA LEU A 470 29.27 6.38 65.50
C LEU A 470 30.37 6.75 64.48
N ARG A 471 31.53 7.18 64.98
CA ARG A 471 32.82 7.39 64.29
C ARG A 471 33.68 6.12 64.43
N PHE A 472 34.63 5.90 63.51
CA PHE A 472 36.10 5.74 63.70
C PHE A 472 36.75 5.12 62.42
N PRO A 473 38.09 5.25 62.18
CA PRO A 473 38.63 5.82 60.93
C PRO A 473 39.88 5.09 60.37
N HIS A 474 40.50 5.70 59.35
CA HIS A 474 41.92 5.64 58.94
C HIS A 474 42.57 4.30 58.55
N MET A 475 43.14 4.27 57.32
CA MET A 475 44.59 4.05 57.17
C MET A 475 45.12 4.59 55.84
N THR A 476 46.22 5.34 55.94
CA THR A 476 47.04 5.95 54.88
C THR A 476 48.43 5.34 54.90
N LEU A 477 48.97 4.97 53.74
CA LEU A 477 50.40 4.81 53.41
C LEU A 477 50.50 5.03 51.88
N GLY A 478 51.29 5.91 51.26
CA GLY A 478 52.50 6.61 51.69
C GLY A 478 53.75 5.95 51.07
N GLY A 479 54.28 6.45 49.95
CA GLY A 479 55.57 5.99 49.38
C GLY A 479 55.90 6.53 47.98
N ASN A 480 56.76 7.54 47.94
CA ASN A 480 57.28 8.28 46.77
C ASN A 480 58.53 7.64 46.14
N TRP A 481 58.82 7.98 44.86
CA TRP A 481 60.06 8.60 44.33
C TRP A 481 60.52 8.08 42.93
N VAL A 482 60.35 8.97 41.93
CA VAL A 482 61.30 9.44 40.90
C VAL A 482 61.94 8.46 39.89
N SER A 483 61.69 8.71 38.59
CA SER A 483 62.75 9.06 37.60
C SER A 483 62.20 9.42 36.20
N SER A 484 62.63 10.59 35.71
CA SER A 484 63.03 10.93 34.32
C SER A 484 62.12 10.67 33.11
N SER A 485 61.53 11.77 32.63
CA SER A 485 61.48 12.27 31.23
C SER A 485 61.94 11.40 30.05
N VAL A 486 61.01 11.12 29.09
CA VAL A 486 61.11 11.38 27.63
C VAL A 486 59.66 11.47 27.07
N PRO A 487 59.29 12.39 26.15
CA PRO A 487 57.94 12.50 25.60
C PRO A 487 57.70 11.48 24.47
N GLY A 488 56.77 10.55 24.68
CA GLY A 488 56.20 9.69 23.65
C GLY A 488 54.96 10.33 23.00
N PRO A 489 54.64 9.99 21.74
CA PRO A 489 53.68 10.73 20.92
C PRO A 489 52.28 10.69 21.54
N SER A 490 51.61 11.84 21.50
CA SER A 490 50.21 12.01 21.85
C SER A 490 49.36 10.92 21.21
N ALA A 491 48.71 10.11 22.04
CA ALA A 491 47.62 9.26 21.60
C ALA A 491 46.61 10.12 20.84
N PRO A 492 46.09 9.67 19.69
CA PRO A 492 45.06 10.41 18.98
C PRO A 492 43.85 10.56 19.92
N ASP A 493 43.37 11.79 20.06
CA ASP A 493 42.12 12.07 20.76
C ASP A 493 41.03 11.12 20.26
N PRO A 494 40.22 10.51 21.14
CA PRO A 494 39.11 9.68 20.71
C PRO A 494 38.20 10.51 19.81
N PRO A 495 37.73 9.96 18.67
CA PRO A 495 36.95 10.72 17.72
C PRO A 495 35.73 11.30 18.43
N THR A 496 35.65 12.64 18.49
CA THR A 496 34.46 13.35 18.95
C THR A 496 33.31 13.04 17.99
N TYR A 497 32.51 12.04 18.34
CA TYR A 497 31.29 11.71 17.61
C TYR A 497 30.27 12.85 17.71
N PRO A 498 29.53 13.18 16.64
CA PRO A 498 28.46 14.18 16.70
C PRO A 498 27.36 13.69 17.65
N GLN A 499 27.22 14.39 18.78
CA GLN A 499 26.22 14.10 19.81
C GLN A 499 24.85 14.64 19.37
N VAL A 500 23.77 13.89 19.61
CA VAL A 500 22.40 14.37 19.40
C VAL A 500 22.09 15.43 20.47
N ALA A 501 21.84 16.67 20.05
CA ALA A 501 21.80 17.83 20.95
C ALA A 501 20.51 17.94 21.79
N GLU A 502 19.37 17.45 21.30
CA GLU A 502 18.06 17.48 21.98
C GLU A 502 17.29 16.17 21.73
N PRO A 503 16.48 15.67 22.69
CA PRO A 503 15.54 14.56 22.46
C PRO A 503 14.50 14.94 21.40
N CYS A 504 14.36 14.13 20.36
CA CYS A 504 13.42 14.36 19.26
C CYS A 504 12.92 13.06 18.63
N LEU A 505 11.82 13.14 17.89
CA LEU A 505 11.26 12.01 17.15
C LEU A 505 12.13 11.66 15.92
N PRO A 506 12.08 10.40 15.44
CA PRO A 506 12.85 9.96 14.26
C PRO A 506 12.70 10.84 13.02
N ARG A 507 11.48 11.25 12.67
CA ARG A 507 11.21 12.15 11.54
C ARG A 507 11.83 13.53 11.74
N GLN A 508 11.67 14.11 12.93
CA GLN A 508 12.23 15.43 13.26
C GLN A 508 13.75 15.42 13.17
N TYR A 509 14.40 14.36 13.67
CA TYR A 509 15.85 14.21 13.57
C TYR A 509 16.29 14.04 12.11
N TRP A 510 15.57 13.23 11.33
CA TRP A 510 15.84 13.02 9.92
C TRP A 510 15.76 14.32 9.11
N GLU A 511 14.73 15.13 9.32
CA GLU A 511 14.56 16.45 8.70
C GLU A 511 15.64 17.45 9.15
N ALA A 512 16.02 17.42 10.44
CA ALA A 512 17.04 18.30 11.01
C ALA A 512 18.46 18.01 10.48
N LEU A 513 18.73 16.76 10.07
CA LEU A 513 19.99 16.39 9.40
C LEU A 513 20.11 16.98 7.98
N GLY A 514 19.03 17.59 7.47
CA GLY A 514 18.92 18.14 6.12
C GLY A 514 18.23 17.16 5.19
N LEU A 515 17.14 17.58 4.54
CA LEU A 515 16.53 16.79 3.46
C LEU A 515 17.41 16.94 2.21
N PRO A 516 17.91 15.86 1.61
CA PRO A 516 18.59 15.97 0.34
C PRO A 516 17.58 16.45 -0.72
N GLU A 517 17.88 17.59 -1.34
CA GLU A 517 17.05 18.21 -2.37
C GLU A 517 17.14 17.42 -3.69
N TYR A 518 16.51 16.25 -3.74
CA TYR A 518 16.33 15.53 -5.00
C TYR A 518 14.99 15.88 -5.63
N PRO A 519 14.95 16.18 -6.95
CA PRO A 519 13.69 16.40 -7.65
C PRO A 519 12.83 15.14 -7.54
N GLN A 520 11.61 15.33 -7.04
CA GLN A 520 10.64 14.25 -6.87
C GLN A 520 10.16 13.80 -8.24
N GLU A 521 10.34 12.52 -8.53
CA GLU A 521 9.88 11.94 -9.79
C GLU A 521 8.44 11.51 -9.67
N GLN A 522 7.60 12.01 -10.58
CA GLN A 522 6.22 11.59 -10.62
C GLN A 522 6.11 10.15 -11.10
N PRO A 523 5.30 9.31 -10.44
CA PRO A 523 5.05 7.96 -10.90
C PRO A 523 4.38 8.00 -12.27
N TRP A 524 4.69 7.03 -13.13
CA TRP A 524 4.03 6.92 -14.43
C TRP A 524 2.53 6.72 -14.27
N SER A 525 1.76 7.29 -15.20
CA SER A 525 0.30 7.11 -15.22
C SER A 525 -0.07 5.63 -15.32
N LEU A 526 -1.23 5.26 -14.77
CA LEU A 526 -1.74 3.88 -14.82
C LEU A 526 -1.83 3.35 -16.26
N SER A 527 -2.17 4.22 -17.21
CA SER A 527 -2.23 3.89 -18.64
C SER A 527 -0.87 3.46 -19.20
N VAL A 528 0.21 4.17 -18.83
CA VAL A 528 1.57 3.84 -19.25
C VAL A 528 2.05 2.54 -18.62
N LEU A 529 1.86 2.37 -17.31
CA LEU A 529 2.23 1.14 -16.59
C LEU A 529 1.55 -0.10 -17.19
N VAL A 530 0.24 -0.03 -17.41
CA VAL A 530 -0.53 -1.16 -17.97
C VAL A 530 -0.18 -1.41 -19.44
N GLN A 531 0.07 -0.38 -20.25
CA GLN A 531 0.49 -0.56 -21.65
C GLN A 531 1.87 -1.22 -21.74
N LEU A 532 2.84 -0.75 -20.96
CA LEU A 532 4.17 -1.32 -20.88
C LEU A 532 4.11 -2.78 -20.43
N GLY A 533 3.46 -3.05 -19.30
CA GLY A 533 3.38 -4.41 -18.78
C GLY A 533 2.55 -5.36 -19.64
N LYS A 534 1.54 -4.86 -20.36
CA LYS A 534 0.82 -5.65 -21.37
C LYS A 534 1.75 -6.06 -22.50
N ARG A 535 2.56 -5.14 -23.02
CA ARG A 535 3.52 -5.44 -24.09
C ARG A 535 4.54 -6.49 -23.64
N LEU A 536 5.06 -6.36 -22.42
CA LEU A 536 5.97 -7.32 -21.80
C LEU A 536 5.32 -8.71 -21.59
N ALA A 537 4.06 -8.75 -21.14
CA ALA A 537 3.31 -10.00 -21.01
C ALA A 537 3.03 -10.65 -22.38
N GLU A 538 2.69 -9.88 -23.40
CA GLU A 538 2.50 -10.37 -24.78
C GLU A 538 3.80 -10.96 -25.35
N MET A 539 4.94 -10.30 -25.13
CA MET A 539 6.26 -10.83 -25.51
C MET A 539 6.55 -12.15 -24.82
N LEU A 540 6.27 -12.24 -23.50
CA LEU A 540 6.44 -13.48 -22.74
C LEU A 540 5.61 -14.63 -23.33
N VAL A 541 4.38 -14.36 -23.76
CA VAL A 541 3.52 -15.38 -24.40
C VAL A 541 4.04 -15.80 -25.78
N GLN A 542 4.59 -14.87 -26.56
CA GLN A 542 5.02 -15.14 -27.93
C GLN A 542 6.37 -15.88 -27.99
N ALA A 543 7.31 -15.50 -27.12
CA ALA A 543 8.69 -15.99 -27.12
C ALA A 543 8.85 -17.36 -26.44
N VAL A 544 8.11 -17.60 -25.35
CA VAL A 544 8.34 -18.77 -24.49
C VAL A 544 7.59 -19.99 -25.03
N ARG A 545 8.35 -20.92 -25.63
CA ARG A 545 7.83 -22.17 -26.24
C ARG A 545 8.52 -23.41 -25.67
N MET A 546 7.81 -24.53 -25.61
CA MET A 546 8.32 -25.82 -25.15
C MET A 546 7.92 -26.95 -26.11
N PRO A 547 8.63 -28.09 -26.16
CA PRO A 547 8.19 -29.27 -26.88
C PRO A 547 6.83 -29.77 -26.37
N SER A 548 5.98 -30.24 -27.28
CA SER A 548 4.68 -30.84 -26.93
C SER A 548 4.82 -32.16 -26.15
N ASN A 549 5.91 -32.92 -26.37
CA ASN A 549 6.24 -34.12 -25.63
C ASN A 549 7.55 -33.95 -24.86
N LEU A 550 7.48 -33.97 -23.53
CA LEU A 550 8.64 -33.82 -22.64
C LEU A 550 9.43 -35.13 -22.45
N ALA A 551 8.86 -36.30 -22.81
CA ALA A 551 9.49 -37.60 -22.58
C ALA A 551 10.48 -38.01 -23.69
N THR A 552 10.31 -37.50 -24.92
CA THR A 552 11.20 -37.76 -26.07
C THR A 552 11.48 -36.48 -26.86
N PRO A 553 12.48 -35.67 -26.46
CA PRO A 553 12.78 -34.39 -27.09
C PRO A 553 13.22 -34.48 -28.56
N ARG A 554 13.61 -35.68 -29.03
CA ARG A 554 14.20 -35.89 -30.36
C ARG A 554 13.17 -36.09 -31.48
N ASP A 555 11.92 -36.44 -31.15
CA ASP A 555 10.92 -36.84 -32.16
C ASP A 555 9.73 -35.87 -32.29
N SER A 556 9.52 -34.94 -31.35
CA SER A 556 8.41 -33.96 -31.44
C SER A 556 8.91 -32.60 -31.98
N ASN A 557 8.81 -32.38 -33.29
CA ASN A 557 9.13 -31.09 -33.93
C ASN A 557 8.12 -29.96 -33.63
N THR A 558 7.05 -30.22 -32.88
CA THR A 558 6.00 -29.24 -32.57
C THR A 558 6.27 -28.52 -31.25
N LEU A 559 6.68 -27.26 -31.37
CA LEU A 559 6.82 -26.33 -30.25
C LEU A 559 5.47 -25.68 -29.90
N ILE A 560 5.04 -25.82 -28.64
CA ILE A 560 3.82 -25.22 -28.10
C ILE A 560 4.14 -24.01 -27.21
N PRO A 561 3.23 -23.02 -27.07
CA PRO A 561 3.41 -21.91 -26.14
C PRO A 561 3.36 -22.40 -24.69
N VAL A 562 4.23 -21.87 -23.84
CA VAL A 562 4.20 -22.17 -22.38
C VAL A 562 3.05 -21.44 -21.70
N LEU A 563 2.64 -20.28 -22.20
CA LEU A 563 1.54 -19.50 -21.67
C LEU A 563 0.41 -19.38 -22.70
N TYR A 564 -0.84 -19.46 -22.24
CA TYR A 564 -2.01 -19.31 -23.09
C TYR A 564 -3.05 -18.39 -22.43
N HIS A 565 -3.76 -17.65 -23.28
CA HIS A 565 -4.79 -16.71 -22.84
C HIS A 565 -6.15 -17.42 -22.75
N VAL A 566 -6.76 -17.37 -21.58
CA VAL A 566 -8.08 -17.96 -21.31
C VAL A 566 -9.03 -16.86 -20.87
N TYR A 567 -10.24 -16.89 -21.42
CA TYR A 567 -11.31 -16.04 -20.92
C TYR A 567 -12.16 -16.80 -19.91
N SER A 568 -12.37 -16.20 -18.75
CA SER A 568 -13.25 -16.73 -17.72
C SER A 568 -14.37 -15.73 -17.45
N PHE A 569 -15.61 -16.22 -17.38
CA PHE A 569 -16.72 -15.42 -16.91
C PHE A 569 -16.71 -15.41 -15.38
N ARG A 570 -16.44 -14.25 -14.79
CA ARG A 570 -16.75 -14.00 -13.38
C ARG A 570 -18.06 -13.21 -13.34
N SER A 571 -19.11 -13.87 -12.86
CA SER A 571 -20.48 -13.37 -12.91
C SER A 571 -20.93 -13.11 -14.36
N PHE A 572 -21.11 -11.86 -14.75
CA PHE A 572 -21.52 -11.44 -16.10
C PHE A 572 -20.37 -10.83 -16.93
N ARG A 573 -19.15 -10.77 -16.37
CA ARG A 573 -18.00 -10.12 -17.01
C ARG A 573 -16.98 -11.16 -17.47
N GLN A 574 -16.55 -11.04 -18.73
CA GLN A 574 -15.46 -11.83 -19.29
C GLN A 574 -14.13 -11.19 -18.90
N ILE A 575 -13.28 -11.95 -18.20
CA ILE A 575 -11.96 -11.50 -17.75
C ILE A 575 -10.90 -12.37 -18.46
N GLY A 576 -9.88 -11.71 -19.01
CA GLY A 576 -8.70 -12.37 -19.57
C GLY A 576 -7.76 -12.84 -18.46
N ILE A 577 -7.42 -14.13 -18.48
CA ILE A 577 -6.52 -14.79 -17.54
C ILE A 577 -5.39 -15.40 -18.34
N LEU A 578 -4.15 -15.16 -17.91
CA LEU A 578 -2.99 -15.81 -18.49
C LEU A 578 -2.66 -17.07 -17.69
N LYS A 579 -2.65 -18.23 -18.37
CA LYS A 579 -2.44 -19.54 -17.74
C LYS A 579 -1.17 -20.22 -18.27
N PRO A 580 -0.42 -20.88 -17.39
CA PRO A 580 0.70 -21.74 -17.75
C PRO A 580 0.23 -23.10 -18.28
N HIS A 581 0.94 -23.66 -19.26
CA HIS A 581 0.67 -24.97 -19.82
C HIS A 581 0.81 -26.07 -18.72
N PRO A 582 -0.12 -27.04 -18.63
CA PRO A 582 -0.07 -28.09 -17.61
C PRO A 582 1.25 -28.89 -17.62
N ALA A 583 1.80 -29.20 -18.80
CA ALA A 583 3.09 -29.89 -18.90
C ALA A 583 4.25 -29.08 -18.31
N PHE A 584 4.23 -27.75 -18.45
CA PHE A 584 5.24 -26.88 -17.81
C PHE A 584 5.09 -26.90 -16.28
N ARG A 585 3.85 -26.96 -15.77
CA ARG A 585 3.60 -27.08 -14.33
C ARG A 585 4.12 -28.39 -13.78
N GLN A 586 3.80 -29.49 -14.44
CA GLN A 586 4.32 -30.80 -14.08
C GLN A 586 5.85 -30.82 -14.10
N LEU A 587 6.48 -30.18 -15.11
CA LEU A 587 7.94 -30.07 -15.16
C LEU A 587 8.51 -29.30 -13.95
N LEU A 588 7.90 -28.17 -13.56
CA LEU A 588 8.32 -27.42 -12.37
C LEU A 588 8.15 -28.23 -11.08
N GLU A 589 7.03 -28.93 -10.94
CA GLU A 589 6.74 -29.79 -9.78
C GLU A 589 7.74 -30.95 -9.69
N THR A 590 8.05 -31.62 -10.81
CA THR A 590 9.06 -32.70 -10.85
C THR A 590 10.48 -32.17 -10.63
N ALA A 591 10.80 -30.97 -11.14
CA ALA A 591 12.11 -30.36 -10.94
C ALA A 591 12.37 -30.01 -9.47
N ALA A 592 11.30 -29.72 -8.71
CA ALA A 592 11.31 -29.43 -7.27
C ALA A 592 12.51 -28.56 -6.86
N GLU A 593 12.50 -27.31 -7.34
CA GLU A 593 13.57 -26.36 -7.08
C GLU A 593 13.66 -26.03 -5.59
N GLY A 594 14.88 -26.05 -5.05
CA GLY A 594 15.12 -25.80 -3.62
C GLY A 594 15.10 -24.33 -3.21
N THR A 595 14.78 -23.42 -4.13
CA THR A 595 14.88 -21.96 -3.91
C THR A 595 13.64 -21.23 -4.39
N LEU A 596 13.20 -20.24 -3.62
CA LEU A 596 12.13 -19.31 -3.91
C LEU A 596 12.72 -17.92 -4.11
N THR A 597 12.13 -17.11 -5.00
CA THR A 597 12.60 -15.73 -5.26
C THR A 597 11.48 -14.74 -4.98
N PHE A 598 11.79 -13.70 -4.21
CA PHE A 598 10.88 -12.63 -3.82
C PHE A 598 11.42 -11.27 -4.29
N GLU A 599 10.54 -10.29 -4.48
CA GLU A 599 11.00 -8.91 -4.64
C GLU A 599 11.47 -8.35 -3.29
N SER A 600 12.47 -7.47 -3.29
CA SER A 600 13.03 -6.86 -2.07
C SER A 600 11.98 -6.10 -1.22
N THR A 601 10.92 -5.59 -1.85
CA THR A 601 9.80 -4.92 -1.15
C THR A 601 8.78 -5.89 -0.53
N GLU A 602 8.84 -7.17 -0.86
CA GLU A 602 7.93 -8.21 -0.36
C GLU A 602 8.47 -8.90 0.91
N VAL A 603 9.73 -8.65 1.26
CA VAL A 603 10.40 -9.20 2.44
C VAL A 603 10.57 -8.14 3.55
N PRO A 604 10.61 -8.54 4.83
CA PRO A 604 10.94 -7.63 5.93
C PRO A 604 12.31 -6.96 5.77
N MET A 605 12.44 -5.72 6.27
CA MET A 605 13.71 -4.99 6.20
C MET A 605 14.70 -5.52 7.23
N LEU A 606 15.97 -5.57 6.88
CA LEU A 606 17.05 -5.96 7.80
C LEU A 606 17.59 -4.80 8.64
N CYS A 607 17.13 -3.58 8.42
CA CYS A 607 17.48 -2.40 9.21
C CYS A 607 16.23 -1.56 9.55
N PRO A 608 16.32 -0.62 10.52
CA PRO A 608 15.23 0.31 10.80
C PRO A 608 14.77 1.05 9.53
N PRO A 609 13.45 1.12 9.23
CA PRO A 609 12.95 1.78 8.02
C PRO A 609 13.28 3.27 7.97
N LEU A 610 13.24 3.86 6.77
CA LEU A 610 13.28 5.32 6.64
C LEU A 610 12.04 5.95 7.30
N PRO A 611 12.22 6.98 8.15
CA PRO A 611 11.10 7.75 8.68
C PRO A 611 10.21 8.28 7.56
N TRP A 612 8.90 8.23 7.78
CA TRP A 612 7.96 8.90 6.89
C TRP A 612 8.07 10.41 7.06
N THR A 613 8.44 11.12 6.00
CA THR A 613 8.54 12.59 5.97
C THR A 613 7.44 13.23 5.13
N SER A 614 6.89 12.46 4.17
CA SER A 614 5.83 12.91 3.28
C SER A 614 4.99 11.73 2.78
N PRO A 615 3.88 11.95 2.06
CA PRO A 615 3.07 10.88 1.47
C PRO A 615 3.80 9.94 0.48
N HIS A 616 4.98 10.34 0.00
CA HIS A 616 5.78 9.66 -1.02
C HIS A 616 7.22 9.36 -0.58
N SER A 617 7.59 9.65 0.68
CA SER A 617 8.93 9.42 1.21
C SER A 617 8.89 8.76 2.59
N GLY A 618 9.36 7.52 2.66
CA GLY A 618 9.42 6.69 3.88
C GLY A 618 9.49 5.19 3.54
N ALA A 619 9.56 4.35 4.59
CA ALA A 619 9.65 2.89 4.50
C ALA A 619 10.99 2.35 3.96
N PHE A 620 11.06 1.92 2.70
CA PHE A 620 12.26 1.29 2.13
C PHE A 620 13.37 2.32 1.82
N LEU A 621 14.62 1.87 1.69
CA LEU A 621 15.78 2.75 1.48
C LEU A 621 15.77 3.39 0.08
N LEU A 622 15.54 2.58 -0.94
CA LEU A 622 15.66 2.98 -2.35
C LEU A 622 14.34 2.87 -3.09
N SER A 623 13.54 1.84 -2.82
CA SER A 623 12.29 1.60 -3.53
C SER A 623 11.23 2.67 -3.21
N PRO A 624 10.57 3.29 -4.21
CA PRO A 624 9.53 4.28 -3.97
C PRO A 624 8.30 3.63 -3.32
N THR A 625 7.75 4.27 -2.30
CA THR A 625 6.56 3.79 -1.60
C THR A 625 5.51 4.87 -1.47
N LYS A 626 4.26 4.45 -1.37
CA LYS A 626 3.12 5.32 -1.10
C LYS A 626 2.65 5.11 0.32
N MET A 627 2.40 6.22 1.02
CA MET A 627 1.82 6.21 2.36
C MET A 627 0.44 5.53 2.36
N MET A 628 -0.39 5.82 1.35
CA MET A 628 -1.68 5.17 1.16
C MET A 628 -1.66 4.13 0.04
N ARG A 629 -2.18 2.94 0.32
CA ARG A 629 -2.34 1.84 -0.63
C ARG A 629 -3.24 2.30 -1.78
N SER A 630 -2.70 2.28 -2.99
CA SER A 630 -3.46 2.65 -4.18
C SER A 630 -4.39 1.52 -4.61
N VAL A 631 -5.68 1.81 -4.69
CA VAL A 631 -6.73 1.01 -5.37
C VAL A 631 -7.23 1.85 -6.57
N GLU A 632 -7.94 1.26 -7.53
CA GLU A 632 -8.62 2.03 -8.59
C GLU A 632 -9.38 3.24 -7.97
N GLY A 633 -9.17 4.44 -8.50
CA GLY A 633 -9.77 5.69 -7.98
C GLY A 633 -8.92 6.48 -6.97
N THR A 634 -7.81 5.95 -6.46
CA THR A 634 -7.02 6.58 -5.38
C THR A 634 -6.07 7.72 -5.80
N GLN A 635 -5.96 8.06 -7.09
CA GLN A 635 -5.15 9.21 -7.52
C GLN A 635 -5.65 10.53 -6.92
N GLN A 636 -6.97 10.68 -6.81
CA GLN A 636 -7.59 11.85 -6.15
C GLN A 636 -7.15 11.94 -4.69
N HIS A 637 -7.04 10.80 -3.99
CA HIS A 637 -6.59 10.77 -2.60
C HIS A 637 -5.14 11.21 -2.46
N GLN A 638 -4.26 10.74 -3.34
CA GLN A 638 -2.86 11.16 -3.29
C GLN A 638 -2.70 12.67 -3.53
N VAL A 639 -3.47 13.24 -4.47
CA VAL A 639 -3.50 14.69 -4.70
C VAL A 639 -4.02 15.44 -3.48
N LEU A 640 -5.03 14.90 -2.77
CA LEU A 640 -5.53 15.51 -1.53
C LEU A 640 -4.46 15.51 -0.42
N LEU A 641 -3.70 14.42 -0.26
CA LEU A 641 -2.61 14.36 0.72
C LEU A 641 -1.49 15.36 0.40
N GLU A 642 -1.17 15.54 -0.87
CA GLU A 642 -0.13 16.48 -1.32
C GLU A 642 -0.55 17.95 -1.19
N ARG A 643 -1.86 18.23 -1.20
CA ARG A 643 -2.43 19.57 -0.99
C ARG A 643 -2.55 19.96 0.49
N CYS A 644 -2.51 19.00 1.40
CA CYS A 644 -2.57 19.26 2.85
C CYS A 644 -1.32 19.98 3.36
N ARG A 645 -1.48 20.73 4.45
CA ARG A 645 -0.31 21.33 5.10
C ARG A 645 0.56 20.20 5.66
N PRO A 646 1.89 20.21 5.50
CA PRO A 646 2.75 19.13 5.99
C PRO A 646 2.52 18.80 7.46
N ALA A 647 2.34 19.84 8.29
CA ALA A 647 2.08 19.70 9.71
C ALA A 647 0.82 18.87 10.05
N GLU A 648 -0.22 18.91 9.22
CA GLU A 648 -1.47 18.16 9.45
C GLU A 648 -1.25 16.64 9.39
N LEU A 649 -0.28 16.19 8.58
CA LEU A 649 0.02 14.76 8.43
C LEU A 649 1.04 14.22 9.44
N HIS A 650 1.72 15.09 10.21
CA HIS A 650 2.76 14.67 11.16
C HIS A 650 2.27 13.55 12.09
N GLY A 651 1.01 13.62 12.55
CA GLY A 651 0.31 12.60 13.35
C GLY A 651 0.39 11.19 12.76
N ALA A 652 0.07 11.06 11.46
CA ALA A 652 0.10 9.79 10.78
C ALA A 652 1.53 9.34 10.44
N LEU A 653 2.38 10.28 10.00
CA LEU A 653 3.75 10.00 9.57
C LEU A 653 4.61 9.43 10.72
N ASP A 654 4.59 10.05 11.92
CA ASP A 654 5.39 9.49 13.02
C ASP A 654 4.78 8.19 13.58
N ALA A 655 3.46 7.99 13.47
CA ALA A 655 2.83 6.73 13.91
C ALA A 655 3.27 5.56 13.01
N LEU A 656 3.26 5.74 11.69
CA LEU A 656 3.78 4.74 10.75
C LEU A 656 5.27 4.48 10.95
N THR A 657 6.04 5.53 11.24
CA THR A 657 7.47 5.42 11.53
C THR A 657 7.70 4.61 12.81
N GLN A 658 6.91 4.85 13.85
CA GLN A 658 7.01 4.13 15.11
C GLN A 658 6.66 2.64 14.95
N LEU A 659 5.57 2.33 14.26
CA LEU A 659 5.19 0.94 13.95
C LEU A 659 6.28 0.24 13.12
N GLY A 660 6.90 0.96 12.18
CA GLY A 660 8.02 0.48 11.38
C GLY A 660 9.30 0.22 12.19
N ASN A 661 9.58 1.03 13.21
CA ASN A 661 10.78 0.94 14.03
C ASN A 661 10.73 -0.20 15.08
N CYS A 662 9.60 -0.89 15.22
CA CYS A 662 9.50 -2.08 16.05
C CYS A 662 10.36 -3.22 15.47
N ALA A 663 11.37 -3.65 16.23
CA ALA A 663 12.28 -4.74 15.84
C ALA A 663 11.68 -6.10 16.22
N TRP A 664 11.66 -7.03 15.26
CA TRP A 664 11.11 -8.37 15.39
C TRP A 664 12.19 -9.43 15.21
N GLN A 665 11.96 -10.60 15.81
CA GLN A 665 12.74 -11.81 15.57
C GLN A 665 11.82 -13.03 15.48
N VAL A 666 12.36 -14.14 14.96
CA VAL A 666 11.62 -15.39 14.81
C VAL A 666 11.73 -16.25 16.06
N ASN A 667 10.59 -16.74 16.58
CA ASN A 667 10.56 -17.74 17.64
C ASN A 667 11.02 -19.10 17.09
N GLY A 668 12.29 -19.42 17.30
CA GLY A 668 12.95 -20.63 16.78
C GLY A 668 12.27 -21.94 17.21
N PRO A 669 12.02 -22.17 18.51
CA PRO A 669 11.36 -23.40 18.98
C PRO A 669 9.99 -23.66 18.36
N VAL A 670 9.18 -22.62 18.17
CA VAL A 670 7.88 -22.76 17.49
C VAL A 670 8.09 -23.08 16.01
N LEU A 671 9.03 -22.40 15.33
CA LEU A 671 9.34 -22.67 13.93
C LEU A 671 9.75 -24.13 13.71
N ASP A 672 10.59 -24.70 14.58
CA ASP A 672 11.06 -26.09 14.47
C ASP A 672 9.90 -27.09 14.47
N LEU A 673 8.96 -26.96 15.41
CA LEU A 673 7.77 -27.81 15.49
C LEU A 673 6.87 -27.66 14.28
N VAL A 674 6.68 -26.43 13.81
CA VAL A 674 5.85 -26.14 12.64
C VAL A 674 6.47 -26.74 11.37
N LEU A 675 7.78 -26.64 11.20
CA LEU A 675 8.50 -27.22 10.08
C LEU A 675 8.45 -28.76 10.10
N GLU A 676 8.55 -29.37 11.29
CA GLU A 676 8.37 -30.82 11.45
C GLU A 676 6.98 -31.27 10.99
N LEU A 677 5.92 -30.60 11.48
CA LEU A 677 4.54 -30.89 11.06
C LEU A 677 4.33 -30.65 9.57
N PHE A 678 4.84 -29.54 9.05
CA PHE A 678 4.70 -29.15 7.66
C PHE A 678 5.36 -30.18 6.73
N ASN A 679 6.58 -30.62 7.01
CA ASN A 679 7.32 -31.57 6.17
C ASN A 679 6.84 -33.03 6.28
N ASN A 680 6.04 -33.34 7.30
CA ASN A 680 5.37 -34.64 7.44
C ASN A 680 4.02 -34.62 6.68
N LYS A 681 2.89 -34.73 7.38
CA LYS A 681 1.54 -34.77 6.78
C LYS A 681 0.79 -33.44 6.87
N GLY A 682 1.42 -32.39 7.42
CA GLY A 682 0.72 -31.22 7.92
C GLY A 682 -0.16 -31.55 9.12
N CYS A 683 -0.86 -30.54 9.61
CA CYS A 683 -1.85 -30.66 10.69
C CYS A 683 -2.94 -29.59 10.47
N PRO A 684 -3.96 -29.87 9.64
CA PRO A 684 -5.00 -28.88 9.32
C PRO A 684 -5.77 -28.38 10.55
N HIS A 685 -5.88 -29.21 11.60
CA HIS A 685 -6.48 -28.84 12.88
C HIS A 685 -5.74 -27.67 13.55
N LEU A 686 -4.40 -27.68 13.50
CA LEU A 686 -3.54 -26.59 13.98
C LEU A 686 -3.24 -25.53 12.90
N GLY A 687 -3.98 -25.52 11.79
CA GLY A 687 -3.74 -24.56 10.70
C GLY A 687 -2.43 -24.77 9.92
N VAL A 688 -1.77 -25.92 10.05
CA VAL A 688 -0.59 -26.31 9.24
C VAL A 688 -1.09 -27.08 8.00
N PRO A 689 -0.99 -26.52 6.77
CA PRO A 689 -1.60 -27.14 5.60
C PRO A 689 -0.97 -28.48 5.24
N ALA A 690 -1.80 -29.48 4.91
CA ALA A 690 -1.37 -30.79 4.45
C ALA A 690 -0.84 -30.76 3.00
N PRO A 691 0.08 -31.66 2.62
CA PRO A 691 0.56 -31.76 1.25
C PRO A 691 -0.54 -32.30 0.31
N PRO A 692 -0.42 -32.11 -1.01
CA PRO A 692 -1.40 -32.59 -1.99
C PRO A 692 -1.70 -34.09 -1.94
N LEU A 693 -0.78 -34.90 -1.41
CA LEU A 693 -0.96 -36.35 -1.28
C LEU A 693 -2.13 -36.73 -0.35
N GLU A 694 -2.43 -35.88 0.65
CA GLU A 694 -3.51 -36.06 1.63
C GLU A 694 -4.87 -35.53 1.10
N ALA A 695 -4.92 -35.00 -0.13
CA ALA A 695 -6.16 -34.53 -0.71
C ALA A 695 -7.12 -35.71 -0.99
N PRO A 696 -8.44 -35.53 -0.78
CA PRO A 696 -9.41 -36.61 -0.92
C PRO A 696 -9.46 -37.16 -2.35
N ARG A 697 -8.95 -38.38 -2.53
CA ARG A 697 -8.98 -39.11 -3.81
C ARG A 697 -10.37 -39.69 -4.08
N PRO A 698 -10.79 -39.88 -5.34
CA PRO A 698 -11.96 -40.72 -5.63
C PRO A 698 -11.73 -42.13 -5.07
N PRO A 699 -12.76 -42.81 -4.52
CA PRO A 699 -12.61 -44.19 -4.05
C PRO A 699 -12.11 -45.08 -5.19
N GLU A 700 -11.07 -45.87 -4.92
CA GLU A 700 -10.54 -46.86 -5.86
C GLU A 700 -11.68 -47.78 -6.32
N GLY A 701 -11.87 -47.88 -7.64
CA GLY A 701 -12.98 -48.64 -8.25
C GLY A 701 -14.03 -47.80 -9.01
N ARG A 702 -14.01 -46.47 -8.92
CA ARG A 702 -14.81 -45.58 -9.80
C ARG A 702 -13.91 -44.68 -10.64
N GLN A 703 -13.32 -45.24 -11.70
CA GLN A 703 -12.63 -44.43 -12.71
C GLN A 703 -13.62 -43.46 -13.35
N ALA A 704 -13.32 -42.16 -13.28
CA ALA A 704 -14.21 -41.07 -13.62
C ALA A 704 -14.38 -40.75 -15.13
N PRO A 705 -14.01 -41.60 -16.11
CA PRO A 705 -14.60 -41.49 -17.46
C PRO A 705 -15.69 -42.52 -17.76
N ASP A 706 -15.57 -43.78 -17.35
CA ASP A 706 -16.43 -44.85 -17.89
C ASP A 706 -17.84 -44.90 -17.28
N ALA A 707 -17.99 -44.60 -15.98
CA ALA A 707 -19.31 -44.59 -15.34
C ALA A 707 -20.23 -43.47 -15.86
N CYS A 708 -19.66 -42.37 -16.37
CA CYS A 708 -20.43 -41.26 -16.97
C CYS A 708 -20.83 -41.51 -18.42
N LEU A 709 -20.22 -42.51 -19.07
CA LEU A 709 -20.45 -42.96 -20.44
C LEU A 709 -21.34 -44.21 -20.50
N GLN A 710 -21.59 -44.87 -19.36
CA GLN A 710 -22.56 -45.97 -19.30
C GLN A 710 -24.00 -45.45 -19.53
N PRO A 711 -24.76 -46.03 -20.49
CA PRO A 711 -26.11 -45.57 -20.84
C PRO A 711 -27.13 -45.61 -19.70
N ASN A 712 -26.88 -46.39 -18.64
CA ASN A 712 -27.88 -46.79 -17.64
C ASN A 712 -27.79 -46.06 -16.28
N VAL A 713 -26.98 -45.00 -16.14
CA VAL A 713 -26.90 -44.25 -14.86
C VAL A 713 -27.96 -43.13 -14.84
N PRO A 714 -28.82 -43.05 -13.80
CA PRO A 714 -29.80 -41.98 -13.67
C PRO A 714 -29.17 -40.58 -13.75
N PRO A 715 -29.82 -39.60 -14.41
CA PRO A 715 -29.28 -38.24 -14.55
C PRO A 715 -29.04 -37.56 -13.19
N THR A 716 -29.81 -37.91 -12.16
CA THR A 716 -29.65 -37.46 -10.78
C THR A 716 -28.34 -37.95 -10.15
N GLN A 717 -28.02 -39.24 -10.30
CA GLN A 717 -26.76 -39.83 -9.82
C GLN A 717 -25.54 -39.27 -10.57
N LYS A 718 -25.67 -39.04 -11.88
CA LYS A 718 -24.60 -38.37 -12.67
C LYS A 718 -24.37 -36.93 -12.22
N ALA A 719 -25.43 -36.20 -11.89
CA ALA A 719 -25.32 -34.85 -11.33
C ALA A 719 -24.72 -34.85 -9.91
N GLU A 720 -25.05 -35.84 -9.09
CA GLU A 720 -24.47 -36.03 -7.76
C GLU A 720 -22.97 -36.35 -7.82
N LEU A 721 -22.56 -37.30 -8.67
CA LEU A 721 -21.16 -37.64 -8.90
C LEU A 721 -20.36 -36.42 -9.40
N ARG A 722 -20.93 -35.62 -10.31
CA ARG A 722 -20.32 -34.36 -10.78
C ARG A 722 -20.17 -33.33 -9.66
N ARG A 723 -21.19 -33.17 -8.82
CA ARG A 723 -21.15 -32.27 -7.65
C ARG A 723 -20.09 -32.71 -6.65
N GLU A 724 -19.96 -34.01 -6.44
CA GLU A 724 -18.96 -34.60 -5.55
C GLU A 724 -17.53 -34.41 -6.09
N LEU A 725 -17.30 -34.72 -7.38
CA LEU A 725 -16.02 -34.46 -8.03
C LEU A 725 -15.65 -32.97 -7.99
N ALA A 726 -16.61 -32.08 -8.25
CA ALA A 726 -16.39 -30.64 -8.18
C ALA A 726 -16.03 -30.17 -6.76
N ARG A 727 -16.64 -30.76 -5.71
CA ARG A 727 -16.29 -30.50 -4.31
C ARG A 727 -14.87 -30.95 -4.00
N ARG A 728 -14.47 -32.16 -4.38
CA ARG A 728 -13.11 -32.67 -4.15
C ARG A 728 -12.05 -31.85 -4.88
N LEU A 729 -12.28 -31.51 -6.14
CA LEU A 729 -11.38 -30.65 -6.91
C LEU A 729 -11.31 -29.23 -6.33
N LYS A 730 -12.39 -28.72 -5.76
CA LYS A 730 -12.38 -27.45 -5.02
C LYS A 730 -11.51 -27.57 -3.77
N MET A 731 -11.72 -28.59 -2.94
CA MET A 731 -10.92 -28.82 -1.72
C MET A 731 -9.43 -28.98 -2.03
N ALA A 732 -9.06 -29.80 -3.02
CA ALA A 732 -7.66 -29.98 -3.42
C ALA A 732 -6.99 -28.66 -3.86
N ARG A 733 -7.72 -27.80 -4.58
CA ARG A 733 -7.22 -26.46 -4.96
C ARG A 733 -7.06 -25.52 -3.76
N GLU A 734 -8.00 -25.55 -2.83
CA GLU A 734 -7.93 -24.76 -1.60
C GLU A 734 -6.74 -25.21 -0.73
N MET A 735 -6.55 -26.53 -0.56
CA MET A 735 -5.40 -27.11 0.14
C MET A 735 -4.07 -26.69 -0.49
N HIS A 736 -3.95 -26.77 -1.81
CA HIS A 736 -2.73 -26.36 -2.52
C HIS A 736 -2.44 -24.86 -2.36
N SER A 737 -3.48 -24.01 -2.39
CA SER A 737 -3.34 -22.57 -2.16
C SER A 737 -2.82 -22.27 -0.75
N LEU A 738 -3.42 -22.90 0.28
CA LEU A 738 -3.01 -22.74 1.67
C LEU A 738 -1.58 -23.27 1.89
N ARG A 739 -1.22 -24.42 1.30
CA ARG A 739 0.13 -24.99 1.36
C ARG A 739 1.17 -24.05 0.74
N THR A 740 0.88 -23.46 -0.40
CA THR A 740 1.80 -22.51 -1.08
C THR A 740 1.99 -21.24 -0.26
N GLU A 741 0.92 -20.70 0.32
CA GLU A 741 1.00 -19.53 1.20
C GLU A 741 1.85 -19.82 2.45
N ALA A 742 1.63 -20.97 3.09
CA ALA A 742 2.42 -21.42 4.23
C ALA A 742 3.89 -21.68 3.84
N LEU A 743 4.14 -22.26 2.67
CA LEU A 743 5.49 -22.49 2.16
C LEU A 743 6.28 -21.18 2.07
N TYR A 744 5.70 -20.14 1.47
CA TYR A 744 6.36 -18.83 1.38
C TYR A 744 6.65 -18.27 2.77
N ARG A 745 5.63 -18.27 3.65
CA ARG A 745 5.74 -17.79 5.04
C ARG A 745 6.85 -18.48 5.82
N LEU A 746 6.84 -19.82 5.84
CA LEU A 746 7.79 -20.63 6.60
C LEU A 746 9.20 -20.54 6.03
N SER A 747 9.33 -20.44 4.70
CA SER A 747 10.64 -20.25 4.06
C SER A 747 11.26 -18.91 4.43
N MET A 748 10.47 -17.81 4.48
CA MET A 748 11.01 -16.53 4.96
C MET A 748 11.29 -16.56 6.47
N ALA A 749 10.44 -17.20 7.28
CA ALA A 749 10.69 -17.34 8.71
C ALA A 749 12.01 -18.10 8.96
N GLN A 750 12.27 -19.16 8.19
CA GLN A 750 13.54 -19.89 8.23
C GLN A 750 14.72 -19.04 7.75
N HIS A 751 14.56 -18.24 6.68
CA HIS A 751 15.60 -17.33 6.21
C HIS A 751 15.95 -16.22 7.22
N LEU A 752 14.95 -15.75 7.95
CA LEU A 752 15.08 -14.71 8.98
C LEU A 752 15.43 -15.27 10.37
N ARG A 753 15.58 -16.59 10.50
CA ARG A 753 15.98 -17.24 11.75
C ARG A 753 17.33 -16.69 12.22
N GLY A 754 17.40 -16.27 13.48
CA GLY A 754 18.60 -15.66 14.07
C GLY A 754 18.93 -14.25 13.55
N ARG A 755 18.03 -13.64 12.76
CA ARG A 755 18.16 -12.25 12.29
C ARG A 755 17.10 -11.37 12.95
N ILE A 756 17.46 -10.10 13.14
CA ILE A 756 16.53 -9.06 13.55
C ILE A 756 16.02 -8.37 12.28
N PHE A 757 14.72 -8.13 12.22
CA PHE A 757 14.09 -7.47 11.07
C PHE A 757 13.01 -6.49 11.51
N TRP A 758 12.63 -5.63 10.58
CA TRP A 758 11.65 -4.56 10.76
C TRP A 758 10.55 -4.66 9.71
N LEU A 759 9.34 -4.28 10.11
CA LEU A 759 8.15 -4.32 9.26
C LEU A 759 7.72 -2.88 8.94
N PRO A 760 8.16 -2.27 7.83
CA PRO A 760 7.66 -0.95 7.46
C PRO A 760 6.15 -0.98 7.23
N HIS A 761 5.45 0.06 7.69
CA HIS A 761 3.98 0.15 7.61
C HIS A 761 3.52 1.20 6.58
N ASN A 762 2.34 0.95 6.00
CA ASN A 762 1.55 1.89 5.21
C ASN A 762 0.11 1.95 5.72
N MET A 763 -0.74 2.74 5.06
CA MET A 763 -2.16 2.86 5.36
C MET A 763 -3.05 2.47 4.18
N ASP A 764 -4.27 2.03 4.44
CA ASP A 764 -5.31 2.06 3.41
C ASP A 764 -5.91 3.48 3.27
N PHE A 765 -6.83 3.67 2.31
CA PHE A 765 -7.53 4.95 2.12
C PHE A 765 -8.37 5.39 3.33
N ARG A 766 -8.54 4.53 4.34
CA ARG A 766 -9.27 4.83 5.56
C ARG A 766 -8.31 5.17 6.71
N GLY A 767 -7.00 5.15 6.50
CA GLY A 767 -6.03 5.39 7.56
C GLY A 767 -5.72 4.18 8.45
N ARG A 768 -6.21 2.97 8.13
CA ARG A 768 -5.81 1.75 8.86
C ARG A 768 -4.41 1.34 8.46
N THR A 769 -3.58 1.00 9.43
CA THR A 769 -2.17 0.67 9.22
C THR A 769 -1.96 -0.81 8.89
N TYR A 770 -1.05 -1.09 7.98
CA TYR A 770 -0.69 -2.45 7.57
C TYR A 770 0.81 -2.55 7.24
N PRO A 771 1.49 -3.68 7.53
CA PRO A 771 2.84 -3.92 7.05
C PRO A 771 2.91 -3.99 5.52
N PHE A 772 4.02 -3.51 4.92
CA PHE A 772 4.31 -3.71 3.50
C PHE A 772 4.56 -5.19 3.15
N PRO A 773 5.46 -5.93 3.84
CA PRO A 773 5.76 -7.32 3.51
C PRO A 773 4.50 -8.19 3.65
N PRO A 774 3.94 -8.73 2.55
CA PRO A 774 2.62 -9.36 2.59
C PRO A 774 2.65 -10.78 3.14
N HIS A 775 3.79 -11.47 3.04
CA HIS A 775 3.86 -12.90 3.25
C HIS A 775 4.14 -13.31 4.71
N PHE A 776 5.04 -12.61 5.41
CA PHE A 776 5.39 -12.88 6.81
C PHE A 776 5.32 -11.58 7.64
N ASN A 777 4.28 -11.48 8.48
CA ASN A 777 4.00 -10.32 9.32
C ASN A 777 3.04 -10.68 10.48
N HIS A 778 2.95 -9.81 11.48
CA HIS A 778 2.16 -10.00 12.71
C HIS A 778 0.63 -9.83 12.53
N LEU A 779 0.15 -9.39 11.36
CA LEU A 779 -1.28 -9.33 11.05
C LEU A 779 -1.83 -10.67 10.54
N GLY A 780 -0.98 -11.67 10.32
CA GLY A 780 -1.35 -12.99 9.82
C GLY A 780 -2.18 -13.84 10.79
N SER A 781 -2.26 -15.14 10.48
CA SER A 781 -2.94 -16.15 11.30
C SER A 781 -2.23 -16.37 12.65
N ASP A 782 -2.87 -17.13 13.56
CA ASP A 782 -2.28 -17.61 14.82
C ASP A 782 -0.83 -18.09 14.65
N LEU A 783 -0.62 -18.99 13.68
CA LEU A 783 0.70 -19.49 13.31
C LEU A 783 1.70 -18.36 12.96
N ALA A 784 1.28 -17.37 12.17
CA ALA A 784 2.15 -16.28 11.78
C ALA A 784 2.53 -15.39 12.97
N ARG A 785 1.62 -15.20 13.93
CA ARG A 785 1.86 -14.42 15.15
C ARG A 785 2.76 -15.15 16.13
N ALA A 786 2.54 -16.45 16.33
CA ALA A 786 3.34 -17.27 17.23
C ALA A 786 4.82 -17.40 16.79
N LEU A 787 5.08 -17.27 15.50
CA LEU A 787 6.43 -17.24 14.95
C LEU A 787 7.18 -15.91 15.21
N LEU A 788 6.49 -14.88 15.70
CA LEU A 788 7.04 -13.53 15.87
C LEU A 788 7.09 -13.13 17.33
N GLU A 789 8.25 -12.63 17.77
CA GLU A 789 8.45 -12.02 19.08
C GLU A 789 9.26 -10.73 18.95
N PHE A 790 9.24 -9.88 19.98
CA PHE A 790 10.02 -8.64 19.95
C PHE A 790 11.51 -8.98 20.03
N ALA A 791 12.33 -8.39 19.16
CA ALA A 791 13.78 -8.56 19.24
C ALA A 791 14.35 -7.90 20.51
N GLN A 792 13.78 -6.77 20.91
CA GLN A 792 14.12 -6.12 22.17
C GLN A 792 13.22 -6.65 23.29
N GLY A 793 13.78 -7.42 24.20
CA GLY A 793 13.08 -7.86 25.40
C GLY A 793 12.98 -6.77 26.47
N ARG A 794 12.07 -6.96 27.43
CA ARG A 794 11.94 -6.11 28.62
C ARG A 794 11.84 -6.96 29.89
N PRO A 795 12.45 -6.51 31.02
CA PRO A 795 12.27 -7.20 32.29
C PRO A 795 10.79 -7.20 32.68
N LEU A 796 10.28 -8.33 33.16
CA LEU A 796 8.87 -8.49 33.54
C LEU A 796 8.45 -7.54 34.66
N GLY A 797 9.35 -7.25 35.59
CA GLY A 797 9.03 -6.50 36.80
C GLY A 797 7.99 -7.22 37.67
N PRO A 798 7.36 -6.52 38.62
CA PRO A 798 6.53 -7.15 39.65
C PRO A 798 5.20 -7.72 39.11
N GLN A 799 4.71 -7.23 37.98
CA GLN A 799 3.40 -7.63 37.42
C GLN A 799 3.49 -8.33 36.06
N GLY A 800 4.66 -8.36 35.41
CA GLY A 800 4.80 -8.91 34.06
C GLY A 800 4.42 -10.38 33.98
N LEU A 801 4.81 -11.19 34.97
CA LEU A 801 4.44 -12.62 35.00
C LEU A 801 2.92 -12.81 35.14
N ASN A 802 2.24 -11.97 35.93
CA ASN A 802 0.78 -12.02 36.05
C ASN A 802 0.10 -11.67 34.72
N TRP A 803 0.63 -10.69 33.99
CA TRP A 803 0.13 -10.34 32.66
C TRP A 803 0.36 -11.44 31.63
N LEU A 804 1.49 -12.16 31.68
CA LEU A 804 1.71 -13.34 30.83
C LEU A 804 0.68 -14.44 31.13
N LYS A 805 0.42 -14.73 32.41
CA LYS A 805 -0.60 -15.71 32.83
C LYS A 805 -2.01 -15.34 32.36
N ILE A 806 -2.42 -14.09 32.57
CA ILE A 806 -3.70 -13.56 32.09
C ILE A 806 -3.77 -13.69 30.56
N HIS A 807 -2.70 -13.33 29.88
CA HIS A 807 -2.64 -13.40 28.42
C HIS A 807 -2.75 -14.84 27.91
N LEU A 808 -2.08 -15.79 28.56
CA LEU A 808 -2.20 -17.22 28.25
C LEU A 808 -3.65 -17.68 28.32
N VAL A 809 -4.38 -17.35 29.40
CA VAL A 809 -5.79 -17.71 29.54
C VAL A 809 -6.68 -16.99 28.52
N ASN A 810 -6.33 -15.77 28.10
CA ASN A 810 -7.03 -15.10 27.01
C ASN A 810 -6.90 -15.86 25.68
N LEU A 811 -5.72 -16.44 25.40
CA LEU A 811 -5.44 -17.20 24.18
C LEU A 811 -6.15 -18.57 24.15
N THR A 812 -6.35 -19.21 25.31
CA THR A 812 -7.14 -20.46 25.37
C THR A 812 -8.60 -20.23 25.06
N GLY A 813 -9.08 -19.01 25.28
CA GLY A 813 -10.48 -18.64 25.10
C GLY A 813 -11.39 -19.06 26.27
N LEU A 814 -10.82 -19.59 27.34
CA LEU A 814 -11.49 -19.92 28.59
C LEU A 814 -11.73 -18.64 29.43
N LYS A 815 -12.67 -18.71 30.39
CA LYS A 815 -12.93 -17.64 31.38
C LYS A 815 -13.15 -16.24 30.77
N LYS A 816 -13.72 -16.15 29.56
CA LYS A 816 -13.99 -14.89 28.85
C LYS A 816 -14.91 -13.92 29.62
N HIS A 817 -15.81 -14.45 30.45
CA HIS A 817 -16.79 -13.70 31.24
C HIS A 817 -16.31 -13.35 32.65
N GLU A 818 -15.06 -13.69 32.97
CA GLU A 818 -14.56 -13.67 34.34
C GLU A 818 -13.52 -12.56 34.50
N SER A 819 -13.30 -12.16 35.76
CA SER A 819 -12.36 -11.11 36.14
C SER A 819 -10.92 -11.46 35.78
N LEU A 820 -10.05 -10.45 35.71
CA LEU A 820 -8.62 -10.65 35.47
C LEU A 820 -7.96 -11.51 36.57
N GLN A 821 -8.45 -11.40 37.81
CA GLN A 821 -7.96 -12.20 38.93
C GLN A 821 -8.32 -13.69 38.74
N ALA A 822 -9.57 -14.01 38.40
CA ALA A 822 -9.98 -15.39 38.15
C ALA A 822 -9.22 -16.03 36.97
N ARG A 823 -8.85 -15.25 35.95
CA ARG A 823 -8.00 -15.73 34.85
C ARG A 823 -6.58 -16.04 35.32
N ARG A 824 -6.02 -15.19 36.20
CA ARG A 824 -4.72 -15.44 36.80
C ARG A 824 -4.74 -16.70 37.65
N ASP A 825 -5.76 -16.86 38.51
CA ASP A 825 -5.87 -18.01 39.41
C ASP A 825 -6.00 -19.32 38.62
N LEU A 826 -6.78 -19.32 37.53
CA LEU A 826 -6.85 -20.46 36.61
C LEU A 826 -5.49 -20.80 35.97
N ALA A 827 -4.69 -19.80 35.62
CA ALA A 827 -3.35 -20.04 35.08
C ALA A 827 -2.42 -20.69 36.12
N ASP A 828 -2.59 -20.35 37.40
CA ASP A 828 -1.86 -20.97 38.50
C ASP A 828 -2.31 -22.41 38.74
N GLU A 829 -3.61 -22.71 38.62
CA GLU A 829 -4.17 -24.07 38.67
C GLU A 829 -3.65 -24.95 37.51
N LEU A 830 -3.54 -24.39 36.31
CA LEU A 830 -3.10 -25.09 35.09
C LEU A 830 -1.57 -25.11 34.91
N MET A 831 -0.80 -24.69 35.92
CA MET A 831 0.66 -24.53 35.79
C MET A 831 1.36 -25.80 35.32
N GLU A 832 0.92 -26.98 35.76
CA GLU A 832 1.51 -28.25 35.30
C GLU A 832 1.24 -28.53 33.82
N ASP A 833 0.05 -28.22 33.30
CA ASP A 833 -0.30 -28.38 31.88
C ASP A 833 0.47 -27.37 31.02
N ILE A 834 0.69 -26.16 31.54
CA ILE A 834 1.49 -25.11 30.91
C ILE A 834 2.95 -25.58 30.77
N LEU A 835 3.55 -26.07 31.86
CA LEU A 835 4.93 -26.57 31.85
C LEU A 835 5.10 -27.81 30.97
N ASP A 836 4.15 -28.76 31.03
CA ASP A 836 4.17 -29.95 30.17
C ASP A 836 4.03 -29.59 28.68
N SER A 837 3.16 -28.62 28.35
CA SER A 837 2.99 -28.12 26.98
C SER A 837 4.27 -27.44 26.47
N ALA A 838 5.00 -26.74 27.33
CA ALA A 838 6.27 -26.10 26.97
C ALA A 838 7.40 -27.12 26.75
N ASP A 839 7.50 -28.15 27.60
CA ASP A 839 8.60 -29.11 27.59
C ASP A 839 8.40 -30.23 26.57
N ARG A 840 7.15 -30.71 26.42
CA ARG A 840 6.80 -31.86 25.56
C ARG A 840 5.61 -31.52 24.65
N PRO A 841 5.74 -30.56 23.72
CA PRO A 841 4.60 -30.05 22.94
C PRO A 841 3.85 -31.11 22.15
N MET A 842 4.57 -32.09 21.59
CA MET A 842 4.01 -33.13 20.71
C MET A 842 3.83 -34.51 21.37
N THR A 843 4.44 -34.74 22.54
CA THR A 843 4.51 -36.04 23.21
C THR A 843 3.88 -36.06 24.61
N GLY A 844 3.64 -34.89 25.22
CA GLY A 844 2.96 -34.75 26.51
C GLY A 844 1.42 -34.83 26.39
N ARG A 845 0.74 -34.10 27.28
CA ARG A 845 -0.74 -34.00 27.35
C ARG A 845 -1.35 -33.19 26.21
N LYS A 846 -0.56 -32.37 25.52
CA LYS A 846 -0.96 -31.55 24.36
C LYS A 846 -2.11 -30.58 24.66
N TRP A 847 -2.22 -30.13 25.90
CA TRP A 847 -3.28 -29.23 26.36
C TRP A 847 -3.40 -27.96 25.47
N TRP A 848 -2.27 -27.41 25.05
CA TRP A 848 -2.23 -26.23 24.16
C TRP A 848 -2.94 -26.40 22.81
N MET A 849 -3.12 -27.64 22.31
CA MET A 849 -3.75 -27.90 21.01
C MET A 849 -5.25 -27.63 21.02
N GLU A 850 -5.90 -27.68 22.18
CA GLU A 850 -7.34 -27.47 22.35
C GLU A 850 -7.72 -25.99 22.53
N ALA A 851 -6.73 -25.09 22.59
CA ALA A 851 -6.92 -23.66 22.73
C ALA A 851 -7.53 -23.01 21.47
N ASP A 852 -8.23 -21.87 21.64
CA ASP A 852 -8.73 -21.06 20.52
C ASP A 852 -7.58 -20.56 19.61
N GLU A 853 -6.44 -20.16 20.19
CA GLU A 853 -5.22 -19.71 19.50
C GLU A 853 -4.03 -20.61 19.91
N PRO A 854 -3.91 -21.82 19.34
CA PRO A 854 -3.04 -22.87 19.87
C PRO A 854 -1.55 -22.52 19.78
N TRP A 855 -1.07 -21.98 18.67
CA TRP A 855 0.36 -21.69 18.52
C TRP A 855 0.81 -20.53 19.40
N GLN A 856 0.01 -19.48 19.52
CA GLN A 856 0.30 -18.39 20.48
C GLN A 856 0.25 -18.92 21.92
N THR A 857 -0.68 -19.83 22.25
CA THR A 857 -0.75 -20.46 23.58
C THR A 857 0.52 -21.24 23.88
N LEU A 858 1.01 -22.06 22.94
CA LEU A 858 2.25 -22.80 23.08
C LEU A 858 3.46 -21.86 23.28
N ALA A 859 3.57 -20.83 22.47
CA ALA A 859 4.62 -19.83 22.58
C ALA A 859 4.59 -19.11 23.95
N CYS A 860 3.39 -18.80 24.45
CA CYS A 860 3.20 -18.22 25.79
C CYS A 860 3.54 -19.22 26.91
N CYS A 861 3.20 -20.51 26.76
CA CYS A 861 3.60 -21.56 27.69
C CYS A 861 5.12 -21.64 27.81
N MET A 862 5.83 -21.62 26.68
CA MET A 862 7.30 -21.60 26.64
C MET A 862 7.87 -20.37 27.37
N GLU A 863 7.27 -19.20 27.17
CA GLU A 863 7.71 -17.97 27.83
C GLU A 863 7.49 -18.01 29.35
N ILE A 864 6.32 -18.47 29.81
CA ILE A 864 6.03 -18.63 31.25
C ILE A 864 6.95 -19.66 31.88
N ALA A 865 7.18 -20.79 31.21
CA ALA A 865 8.10 -21.82 31.70
C ALA A 865 9.52 -21.26 31.91
N ARG A 866 10.03 -20.46 30.97
CA ARG A 866 11.33 -19.78 31.13
C ARG A 866 11.31 -18.76 32.26
N ALA A 867 10.26 -17.97 32.37
CA ALA A 867 10.14 -16.93 33.40
C ALA A 867 10.09 -17.52 34.83
N VAL A 868 9.31 -18.58 35.04
CA VAL A 868 9.16 -19.24 36.35
C VAL A 868 10.41 -20.02 36.74
N ARG A 869 11.17 -20.54 35.77
CA ARG A 869 12.45 -21.24 36.00
C ARG A 869 13.65 -20.30 36.15
N ALA A 870 13.48 -19.01 35.89
CA ALA A 870 14.52 -18.02 36.11
C ALA A 870 14.78 -17.83 37.63
N PRO A 871 16.01 -17.49 38.05
CA PRO A 871 16.32 -17.27 39.47
C PRO A 871 15.46 -16.19 40.11
N ASP A 872 15.16 -15.13 39.36
CA ASP A 872 14.20 -14.09 39.72
C ASP A 872 13.27 -13.84 38.52
N PRO A 873 11.99 -14.28 38.60
CA PRO A 873 11.01 -14.05 37.54
C PRO A 873 10.78 -12.57 37.22
N THR A 874 11.03 -11.64 38.16
CA THR A 874 10.83 -10.20 37.93
C THR A 874 11.94 -9.59 37.08
N ALA A 875 13.15 -10.14 37.16
CA ALA A 875 14.30 -9.74 36.35
C ALA A 875 14.35 -10.45 34.98
N TYR A 876 13.52 -11.49 34.76
CA TYR A 876 13.45 -12.20 33.48
C TYR A 876 13.11 -11.23 32.34
N VAL A 877 13.95 -11.22 31.30
CA VAL A 877 13.77 -10.39 30.12
C VAL A 877 12.86 -11.12 29.14
N SER A 878 11.60 -10.69 29.08
CA SER A 878 10.59 -11.26 28.19
C SER A 878 10.56 -10.58 26.83
N HIS A 879 10.41 -11.39 25.79
CA HIS A 879 10.30 -10.96 24.40
C HIS A 879 8.87 -11.12 23.84
N PHE A 880 8.02 -11.82 24.59
CA PHE A 880 6.68 -12.21 24.16
C PHE A 880 5.70 -11.01 24.14
N PRO A 881 5.02 -10.74 23.02
CA PRO A 881 4.01 -9.68 22.94
C PRO A 881 2.73 -10.03 23.72
N VAL A 882 2.32 -9.18 24.67
CA VAL A 882 1.03 -9.32 25.38
C VAL A 882 -0.04 -8.49 24.68
N HIS A 883 -1.11 -9.12 24.22
CA HIS A 883 -2.22 -8.44 23.52
C HIS A 883 -3.29 -7.93 24.48
N GLN A 884 -3.82 -6.75 24.19
CA GLN A 884 -5.05 -6.18 24.74
C GLN A 884 -5.92 -5.72 23.58
N ASP A 885 -7.19 -6.15 23.55
CA ASP A 885 -8.14 -5.80 22.48
C ASP A 885 -9.46 -5.34 23.10
N GLY A 886 -10.13 -4.42 22.41
CA GLY A 886 -11.47 -3.99 22.81
C GLY A 886 -12.50 -5.06 22.44
N SER A 887 -13.50 -5.28 23.30
CA SER A 887 -14.51 -6.33 23.11
C SER A 887 -15.24 -6.19 21.78
N CYS A 888 -15.62 -4.96 21.41
CA CYS A 888 -16.08 -4.59 20.08
C CYS A 888 -15.75 -3.12 19.81
N ASN A 889 -14.53 -2.86 19.31
CA ASN A 889 -14.03 -1.49 19.04
C ASN A 889 -15.01 -0.63 18.25
N GLY A 890 -15.71 -1.24 17.27
CA GLY A 890 -16.76 -0.54 16.54
C GLY A 890 -17.85 0.00 17.48
N LEU A 891 -18.59 -0.88 18.17
CA LEU A 891 -19.69 -0.45 19.04
C LEU A 891 -19.22 0.47 20.17
N GLN A 892 -17.98 0.31 20.65
CA GLN A 892 -17.37 1.27 21.59
C GLN A 892 -17.35 2.68 21.01
N HIS A 893 -16.90 2.87 19.77
CA HIS A 893 -16.93 4.19 19.13
C HIS A 893 -18.35 4.72 18.95
N TYR A 894 -19.33 3.88 18.58
CA TYR A 894 -20.72 4.37 18.49
C TYR A 894 -21.31 4.78 19.82
N ALA A 895 -21.09 3.98 20.87
CA ALA A 895 -21.53 4.31 22.22
C ALA A 895 -20.88 5.62 22.70
N ALA A 896 -19.59 5.85 22.38
CA ALA A 896 -18.91 7.09 22.70
C ALA A 896 -19.44 8.30 21.90
N LEU A 897 -19.68 8.14 20.59
CA LEU A 897 -20.22 9.19 19.72
C LEU A 897 -21.65 9.59 20.13
N GLY A 898 -22.50 8.60 20.37
CA GLY A 898 -23.89 8.80 20.77
C GLY A 898 -24.09 9.04 22.26
N ARG A 899 -23.03 8.93 23.07
CA ARG A 899 -23.10 8.94 24.54
C ARG A 899 -24.18 7.98 25.07
N ASP A 900 -24.30 6.82 24.44
CA ASP A 900 -25.32 5.81 24.73
C ASP A 900 -24.89 4.98 25.95
N SER A 901 -25.47 5.23 27.12
CA SER A 901 -25.12 4.57 28.38
C SER A 901 -25.34 3.06 28.36
N ALA A 902 -26.45 2.59 27.77
CA ALA A 902 -26.75 1.16 27.68
C ALA A 902 -25.78 0.46 26.72
N GLY A 903 -25.50 1.11 25.59
CA GLY A 903 -24.48 0.67 24.66
C GLY A 903 -23.10 0.62 25.30
N ALA A 904 -22.71 1.68 26.05
CA ALA A 904 -21.43 1.83 26.72
C ALA A 904 -21.19 0.76 27.81
N ALA A 905 -22.22 0.42 28.58
CA ALA A 905 -22.16 -0.72 29.51
C ALA A 905 -21.86 -2.02 28.77
N SER A 906 -22.61 -2.30 27.70
CA SER A 906 -22.53 -3.55 26.94
C SER A 906 -21.18 -3.81 26.28
N VAL A 907 -20.37 -2.76 26.10
CA VAL A 907 -19.06 -2.80 25.41
C VAL A 907 -17.89 -2.36 26.28
N ASN A 908 -18.07 -2.36 27.60
CA ASN A 908 -17.01 -2.09 28.59
C ASN A 908 -16.41 -0.68 28.55
N LEU A 909 -17.20 0.33 28.15
CA LEU A 909 -16.81 1.74 28.34
C LEU A 909 -17.13 2.24 29.75
N MET A 910 -18.15 1.67 30.39
CA MET A 910 -18.42 1.92 31.80
C MET A 910 -17.61 0.94 32.68
N PRO A 911 -17.02 1.41 33.79
CA PRO A 911 -16.32 0.53 34.72
C PRO A 911 -17.23 -0.58 35.24
N SER A 912 -16.69 -1.80 35.33
CA SER A 912 -17.38 -3.00 35.82
C SER A 912 -16.36 -3.99 36.34
N ASP A 913 -16.69 -4.73 37.40
CA ASP A 913 -15.83 -5.77 37.98
C ASP A 913 -15.73 -7.00 37.06
N LEU A 914 -16.78 -7.24 36.27
CA LEU A 914 -16.85 -8.32 35.28
C LEU A 914 -16.93 -7.76 33.85
N PRO A 915 -16.28 -8.42 32.88
CA PRO A 915 -16.37 -8.02 31.48
C PRO A 915 -17.77 -8.30 30.92
N GLN A 916 -18.38 -7.26 30.37
CA GLN A 916 -19.64 -7.33 29.64
C GLN A 916 -19.42 -7.89 28.23
N ASP A 917 -20.34 -8.77 27.80
CA ASP A 917 -20.29 -9.43 26.50
C ASP A 917 -21.54 -9.16 25.66
N VAL A 918 -21.44 -8.16 24.78
CA VAL A 918 -22.49 -7.81 23.81
C VAL A 918 -22.96 -9.00 22.97
N TYR A 919 -22.10 -9.96 22.65
CA TYR A 919 -22.46 -11.10 21.82
C TYR A 919 -23.40 -12.05 22.55
N SER A 920 -23.16 -12.26 23.85
CA SER A 920 -24.05 -13.05 24.71
C SER A 920 -25.39 -12.33 24.91
N GLY A 921 -25.37 -11.00 25.09
CA GLY A 921 -26.59 -10.19 25.18
C GLY A 921 -27.45 -10.29 23.91
N VAL A 922 -26.84 -10.16 22.72
CA VAL A 922 -27.55 -10.33 21.44
C VAL A 922 -28.06 -11.76 21.26
N ALA A 923 -27.27 -12.79 21.62
CA ALA A 923 -27.71 -14.17 21.53
C ALA A 923 -28.95 -14.44 22.41
N ALA A 924 -28.95 -13.91 23.64
CA ALA A 924 -30.09 -14.03 24.55
C ALA A 924 -31.33 -13.32 23.99
N GLN A 925 -31.19 -12.13 23.41
CA GLN A 925 -32.30 -11.41 22.78
C GLN A 925 -32.87 -12.18 21.57
N VAL A 926 -32.00 -12.77 20.74
CA VAL A 926 -32.43 -13.59 19.60
C VAL A 926 -33.15 -14.86 20.06
N GLU A 927 -32.75 -15.45 21.18
CA GLU A 927 -33.45 -16.61 21.78
C GLU A 927 -34.86 -16.23 22.26
N VAL A 928 -35.05 -15.03 22.83
CA VAL A 928 -36.39 -14.52 23.20
C VAL A 928 -37.29 -14.42 21.96
N PHE A 929 -36.80 -13.81 20.87
CA PHE A 929 -37.55 -13.74 19.61
C PHE A 929 -37.84 -15.11 19.01
N ARG A 930 -36.87 -16.04 19.07
CA ARG A 930 -37.05 -17.41 18.61
C ARG A 930 -38.17 -18.11 19.38
N ARG A 931 -38.20 -17.99 20.71
CA ARG A 931 -39.24 -18.62 21.53
C ARG A 931 -40.63 -18.08 21.16
N GLN A 932 -40.78 -16.77 21.03
CA GLN A 932 -42.05 -16.14 20.62
C GLN A 932 -42.51 -16.62 19.23
N ASP A 933 -41.60 -16.66 18.26
CA ASP A 933 -41.93 -17.12 16.91
C ASP A 933 -42.23 -18.64 16.88
N ALA A 934 -41.58 -19.43 17.74
CA ALA A 934 -41.84 -20.86 17.88
C ALA A 934 -43.23 -21.15 18.48
N GLU A 935 -43.64 -20.37 19.47
CA GLU A 935 -44.99 -20.40 20.07
C GLU A 935 -46.08 -19.99 19.06
N GLN A 936 -45.75 -19.09 18.13
CA GLN A 936 -46.61 -18.72 16.99
C GLN A 936 -46.65 -19.77 15.86
N GLY A 937 -46.01 -20.93 16.06
CA GLY A 937 -46.03 -22.03 15.09
C GLY A 937 -44.99 -21.92 13.97
N MET A 938 -44.00 -21.02 14.08
CA MET A 938 -42.96 -20.89 13.05
C MET A 938 -41.97 -22.06 13.11
N ARG A 939 -42.06 -22.97 12.13
CA ARG A 939 -41.24 -24.19 12.02
C ARG A 939 -39.73 -23.93 12.15
N VAL A 940 -39.19 -22.91 11.50
CA VAL A 940 -37.74 -22.60 11.58
C VAL A 940 -37.30 -22.19 12.98
N ALA A 941 -38.16 -21.51 13.74
CA ALA A 941 -37.88 -21.08 15.10
C ALA A 941 -37.93 -22.25 16.10
N GLN A 942 -38.81 -23.23 15.86
CA GLN A 942 -38.86 -24.48 16.63
C GLN A 942 -37.58 -25.30 16.44
N VAL A 943 -37.12 -25.46 15.20
CA VAL A 943 -35.90 -26.21 14.87
C VAL A 943 -34.62 -25.56 15.42
N LEU A 944 -34.65 -24.23 15.63
CA LEU A 944 -33.50 -23.47 16.14
C LEU A 944 -33.32 -23.56 17.66
N GLU A 945 -34.20 -24.25 18.39
CA GLU A 945 -34.10 -24.42 19.83
C GLU A 945 -32.76 -25.07 20.23
N GLY A 946 -32.04 -24.43 21.16
CA GLY A 946 -30.73 -24.89 21.64
C GLY A 946 -29.54 -24.60 20.71
N PHE A 947 -29.77 -24.06 19.50
CA PHE A 947 -28.70 -23.78 18.53
C PHE A 947 -28.25 -22.31 18.49
N ILE A 948 -28.96 -21.41 19.19
CA ILE A 948 -28.58 -20.00 19.30
C ILE A 948 -27.44 -19.87 20.30
N SER A 949 -26.23 -19.70 19.79
CA SER A 949 -25.02 -19.52 20.61
C SER A 949 -24.27 -18.24 20.26
N ARG A 950 -23.44 -17.79 21.21
CA ARG A 950 -22.49 -16.69 21.01
C ARG A 950 -21.67 -16.87 19.73
N LYS A 951 -21.17 -18.08 19.46
CA LYS A 951 -20.33 -18.38 18.29
C LYS A 951 -21.06 -18.17 16.97
N VAL A 952 -22.37 -18.45 16.92
CA VAL A 952 -23.21 -18.27 15.72
C VAL A 952 -23.44 -16.79 15.41
N VAL A 953 -23.69 -15.95 16.41
CA VAL A 953 -24.01 -14.52 16.20
C VAL A 953 -22.79 -13.59 16.19
N LYS A 954 -21.68 -13.99 16.84
CA LYS A 954 -20.49 -13.13 17.05
C LYS A 954 -19.99 -12.46 15.78
N GLN A 955 -19.78 -13.23 14.70
CA GLN A 955 -19.22 -12.67 13.46
C GLN A 955 -20.16 -11.64 12.83
N THR A 956 -21.47 -11.92 12.83
CA THR A 956 -22.48 -11.01 12.30
C THR A 956 -22.52 -9.73 13.12
N VAL A 957 -22.63 -9.82 14.45
CA VAL A 957 -22.63 -8.64 15.35
C VAL A 957 -21.37 -7.79 15.17
N MET A 958 -20.20 -8.43 15.11
CA MET A 958 -18.92 -7.75 14.90
C MET A 958 -18.82 -7.06 13.54
N THR A 959 -19.47 -7.60 12.51
CA THR A 959 -19.31 -7.09 11.13
C THR A 959 -20.45 -6.19 10.66
N VAL A 960 -21.59 -6.18 11.34
CA VAL A 960 -22.71 -5.25 11.06
C VAL A 960 -22.26 -3.80 11.21
N VAL A 961 -21.49 -3.47 12.25
CA VAL A 961 -20.89 -2.14 12.42
C VAL A 961 -19.93 -1.78 11.29
N TYR A 962 -19.35 -2.78 10.62
CA TYR A 962 -18.53 -2.59 9.44
C TYR A 962 -19.32 -2.74 8.12
N GLY A 963 -20.66 -2.59 8.16
CA GLY A 963 -21.50 -2.40 6.98
C GLY A 963 -21.90 -3.71 6.31
N VAL A 964 -21.77 -4.83 7.01
CA VAL A 964 -22.30 -6.10 6.52
C VAL A 964 -23.81 -6.00 6.36
N THR A 965 -24.28 -6.30 5.16
CA THR A 965 -25.70 -6.38 4.84
C THR A 965 -26.31 -7.68 5.37
N ARG A 966 -27.64 -7.77 5.42
CA ARG A 966 -28.35 -9.03 5.75
C ARG A 966 -27.89 -10.21 4.89
N TYR A 967 -27.54 -9.98 3.61
CA TYR A 967 -27.02 -11.04 2.74
C TYR A 967 -25.65 -11.55 3.22
N GLY A 968 -24.72 -10.64 3.54
CA GLY A 968 -23.41 -11.00 4.07
C GLY A 968 -23.51 -11.68 5.43
N GLY A 969 -24.33 -11.15 6.34
CA GLY A 969 -24.58 -11.74 7.66
C GLY A 969 -25.20 -13.14 7.57
N ARG A 970 -26.14 -13.34 6.64
CA ARG A 970 -26.73 -14.67 6.37
C ARG A 970 -25.66 -15.68 5.99
N LEU A 971 -24.74 -15.34 5.08
CA LEU A 971 -23.65 -16.23 4.67
C LEU A 971 -22.68 -16.57 5.83
N GLN A 972 -22.46 -15.63 6.75
CA GLN A 972 -21.64 -15.86 7.94
C GLN A 972 -22.32 -16.84 8.91
N ILE A 973 -23.61 -16.62 9.21
CA ILE A 973 -24.41 -17.51 10.05
C ILE A 973 -24.53 -18.90 9.41
N GLU A 974 -24.80 -18.96 8.11
CA GLU A 974 -24.89 -20.20 7.33
C GLU A 974 -23.60 -21.03 7.46
N ARG A 975 -22.43 -20.38 7.46
CA ARG A 975 -21.15 -21.06 7.68
C ARG A 975 -21.06 -21.66 9.08
N ARG A 976 -21.48 -20.93 10.12
CA ARG A 976 -21.47 -21.40 11.51
C ARG A 976 -22.46 -22.54 11.73
N LEU A 977 -23.65 -22.48 11.16
CA LEU A 977 -24.65 -23.56 11.25
C LEU A 977 -24.18 -24.85 10.59
N ARG A 978 -23.44 -24.77 9.48
CA ARG A 978 -22.86 -25.95 8.83
C ARG A 978 -21.78 -26.66 9.64
N GLU A 979 -21.17 -25.96 10.60
CA GLU A 979 -20.16 -26.55 11.49
C GLU A 979 -20.81 -27.34 12.64
N LEU A 980 -22.11 -27.15 12.89
CA LEU A 980 -22.87 -27.89 13.90
C LEU A 980 -23.35 -29.20 13.30
N GLN A 981 -22.83 -30.32 13.82
CA GLN A 981 -23.18 -31.67 13.33
C GLN A 981 -24.63 -32.04 13.69
N ASP A 982 -25.09 -31.59 14.85
CA ASP A 982 -26.43 -31.90 15.38
C ASP A 982 -27.54 -31.03 14.79
N PHE A 983 -27.19 -30.01 14.00
CA PHE A 983 -28.16 -29.12 13.38
C PHE A 983 -28.69 -29.71 12.06
N PRO A 984 -30.01 -29.75 11.82
CA PRO A 984 -30.57 -30.33 10.60
C PRO A 984 -30.22 -29.51 9.37
N GLN A 985 -29.41 -30.11 8.49
CA GLN A 985 -28.74 -29.42 7.39
C GLN A 985 -29.71 -28.91 6.31
N GLU A 986 -30.90 -29.48 6.21
CA GLU A 986 -31.96 -29.02 5.31
C GLU A 986 -32.50 -27.62 5.68
N PHE A 987 -32.44 -27.23 6.95
CA PHE A 987 -32.93 -25.93 7.41
C PHE A 987 -31.90 -24.82 7.38
N VAL A 988 -30.63 -25.11 7.06
CA VAL A 988 -29.52 -24.14 7.14
C VAL A 988 -29.82 -22.84 6.39
N TRP A 989 -30.44 -22.93 5.21
CA TRP A 989 -30.77 -21.74 4.42
C TRP A 989 -31.87 -20.90 5.08
N GLU A 990 -32.97 -21.53 5.50
CA GLU A 990 -34.09 -20.85 6.16
C GLU A 990 -33.69 -20.29 7.53
N ALA A 991 -32.99 -21.08 8.33
CA ALA A 991 -32.48 -20.72 9.64
C ALA A 991 -31.49 -19.56 9.59
N SER A 992 -30.54 -19.57 8.64
CA SER A 992 -29.62 -18.44 8.47
C SER A 992 -30.34 -17.14 8.08
N HIS A 993 -31.40 -17.23 7.28
CA HIS A 993 -32.22 -16.08 6.89
C HIS A 993 -33.06 -15.54 8.05
N TYR A 994 -33.61 -16.43 8.88
CA TYR A 994 -34.33 -16.07 10.10
C TYR A 994 -33.39 -15.40 11.12
N LEU A 995 -32.28 -16.06 11.46
CA LEU A 995 -31.34 -15.58 12.47
C LEU A 995 -30.72 -14.23 12.08
N VAL A 996 -30.37 -14.00 10.82
CA VAL A 996 -29.83 -12.69 10.43
C VAL A 996 -30.85 -11.58 10.61
N ARG A 997 -32.15 -11.84 10.38
CA ARG A 997 -33.19 -10.84 10.65
C ARG A 997 -33.28 -10.53 12.15
N GLN A 998 -33.30 -11.57 12.99
CA GLN A 998 -33.41 -11.39 14.43
C GLN A 998 -32.17 -10.75 15.07
N VAL A 999 -30.96 -11.06 14.58
CA VAL A 999 -29.73 -10.37 15.02
C VAL A 999 -29.79 -8.88 14.70
N PHE A 1000 -30.25 -8.50 13.49
CA PHE A 1000 -30.40 -7.09 13.14
C PHE A 1000 -31.48 -6.40 13.98
N ASN A 1001 -32.60 -7.06 14.25
CA ASN A 1001 -33.65 -6.52 15.12
C ASN A 1001 -33.13 -6.30 16.54
N SER A 1002 -32.40 -7.29 17.09
CA SER A 1002 -31.80 -7.22 18.43
C SER A 1002 -30.83 -6.05 18.54
N LEU A 1003 -29.95 -5.87 17.55
CA LEU A 1003 -29.02 -4.74 17.52
C LEU A 1003 -29.74 -3.39 17.44
N GLN A 1004 -30.88 -3.33 16.72
CA GLN A 1004 -31.67 -2.10 16.61
C GLN A 1004 -32.39 -1.73 17.91
N GLU A 1005 -32.78 -2.72 18.72
CA GLU A 1005 -33.42 -2.51 20.02
C GLU A 1005 -32.38 -2.17 21.09
N MET A 1006 -31.26 -2.89 21.13
CA MET A 1006 -30.20 -2.69 22.13
C MET A 1006 -29.38 -1.40 21.93
N PHE A 1007 -29.29 -0.87 20.70
CA PHE A 1007 -28.41 0.25 20.38
C PHE A 1007 -29.13 1.35 19.58
N SER A 1008 -30.10 2.01 20.20
CA SER A 1008 -30.90 3.08 19.58
C SER A 1008 -30.06 4.31 19.16
N GLY A 1009 -29.07 4.69 19.98
CA GLY A 1009 -28.13 5.78 19.68
C GLY A 1009 -27.24 5.45 18.47
N THR A 1010 -26.69 4.23 18.45
CA THR A 1010 -25.92 3.72 17.31
C THR A 1010 -26.73 3.78 16.02
N ARG A 1011 -27.96 3.26 16.03
CA ARG A 1011 -28.85 3.24 14.87
C ARG A 1011 -29.12 4.65 14.31
N SER A 1012 -29.29 5.63 15.20
CA SER A 1012 -29.59 7.01 14.81
C SER A 1012 -28.40 7.63 14.07
N ILE A 1013 -27.18 7.39 14.56
CA ILE A 1013 -25.94 7.85 13.91
C ILE A 1013 -25.72 7.14 12.57
N GLN A 1014 -25.89 5.81 12.52
CA GLN A 1014 -25.77 5.03 11.28
C GLN A 1014 -26.72 5.55 10.20
N ARG A 1015 -27.98 5.82 10.57
CA ARG A 1015 -28.98 6.37 9.66
C ARG A 1015 -28.59 7.75 9.16
N TRP A 1016 -28.13 8.63 10.05
CA TRP A 1016 -27.68 9.97 9.70
C TRP A 1016 -26.50 9.96 8.72
N LEU A 1017 -25.47 9.15 8.97
CA LEU A 1017 -24.33 8.98 8.06
C LEU A 1017 -24.77 8.42 6.69
N THR A 1018 -25.62 7.41 6.72
CA THR A 1018 -26.16 6.75 5.51
C THR A 1018 -26.95 7.73 4.63
N ASP A 1019 -27.84 8.53 5.23
CA ASP A 1019 -28.68 9.48 4.51
C ASP A 1019 -27.84 10.66 3.98
N SER A 1020 -26.85 11.13 4.76
CA SER A 1020 -25.91 12.18 4.34
C SER A 1020 -25.07 11.73 3.14
N ALA A 1021 -24.45 10.55 3.22
CA ALA A 1021 -23.66 9.97 2.13
C ALA A 1021 -24.49 9.76 0.87
N ARG A 1022 -25.76 9.33 1.04
CA ARG A 1022 -26.70 9.20 -0.08
C ARG A 1022 -26.90 10.55 -0.77
N LEU A 1023 -27.21 11.62 -0.04
CA LEU A 1023 -27.46 12.94 -0.62
C LEU A 1023 -26.21 13.49 -1.34
N ILE A 1024 -25.03 13.37 -0.72
CA ILE A 1024 -23.74 13.79 -1.31
C ILE A 1024 -23.50 13.07 -2.65
N ALA A 1025 -23.66 11.74 -2.66
CA ALA A 1025 -23.47 10.96 -3.88
C ALA A 1025 -24.52 11.27 -4.96
N HIS A 1026 -25.76 11.62 -4.59
CA HIS A 1026 -26.80 12.04 -5.55
C HIS A 1026 -26.46 13.38 -6.22
N MET A 1027 -25.70 14.26 -5.53
CA MET A 1027 -25.16 15.49 -6.12
C MET A 1027 -23.93 15.25 -7.02
N GLY A 1028 -23.50 13.99 -7.18
CA GLY A 1028 -22.38 13.62 -8.06
C GLY A 1028 -20.99 13.81 -7.43
N SER A 1029 -20.90 14.03 -6.11
CA SER A 1029 -19.63 14.16 -5.38
C SER A 1029 -19.34 12.92 -4.52
N ALA A 1030 -18.07 12.53 -4.40
CA ALA A 1030 -17.66 11.48 -3.48
C ALA A 1030 -17.72 11.99 -2.04
N VAL A 1031 -17.94 11.09 -1.08
CA VAL A 1031 -17.90 11.45 0.34
C VAL A 1031 -16.45 11.69 0.76
N GLU A 1032 -16.19 12.87 1.31
CA GLU A 1032 -14.88 13.32 1.77
C GLU A 1032 -14.99 13.86 3.21
N TRP A 1033 -14.00 13.58 4.04
CA TRP A 1033 -13.90 14.15 5.39
C TRP A 1033 -12.46 14.14 5.90
N VAL A 1034 -12.21 14.79 7.04
CA VAL A 1034 -10.89 14.85 7.67
C VAL A 1034 -10.95 14.20 9.05
N THR A 1035 -10.01 13.30 9.34
CA THR A 1035 -9.91 12.66 10.66
C THR A 1035 -9.55 13.69 11.74
N PRO A 1036 -9.84 13.42 13.04
CA PRO A 1036 -9.40 14.30 14.14
C PRO A 1036 -7.88 14.52 14.21
N LEU A 1037 -7.09 13.68 13.52
CA LEU A 1037 -5.64 13.78 13.42
C LEU A 1037 -5.16 14.60 12.21
N GLY A 1038 -6.06 15.11 11.37
CA GLY A 1038 -5.73 15.94 10.20
C GLY A 1038 -5.55 15.16 8.89
N ILE A 1039 -5.82 13.86 8.86
CA ILE A 1039 -5.71 13.03 7.64
C ILE A 1039 -6.96 13.23 6.77
N PRO A 1040 -6.86 13.69 5.51
CA PRO A 1040 -7.99 13.75 4.58
C PRO A 1040 -8.34 12.35 4.08
N ILE A 1041 -9.63 12.07 3.95
CA ILE A 1041 -10.18 10.79 3.50
C ILE A 1041 -11.17 11.04 2.37
N ILE A 1042 -11.08 10.22 1.32
CA ILE A 1042 -12.02 10.18 0.20
C ILE A 1042 -12.46 8.75 -0.07
N GLN A 1043 -13.75 8.54 -0.33
CA GLN A 1043 -14.26 7.24 -0.74
C GLN A 1043 -14.01 6.98 -2.24
N PRO A 1044 -13.27 5.92 -2.62
CA PRO A 1044 -12.89 5.67 -4.01
C PRO A 1044 -14.01 5.02 -4.85
N TYR A 1045 -15.25 4.97 -4.36
CA TYR A 1045 -16.33 4.23 -5.02
C TYR A 1045 -16.96 5.03 -6.15
N HIS A 1046 -16.51 4.78 -7.36
CA HIS A 1046 -17.06 5.37 -8.56
C HIS A 1046 -17.58 4.28 -9.51
N ARG A 1047 -18.56 4.64 -10.33
CA ARG A 1047 -19.02 3.73 -11.39
C ARG A 1047 -17.91 3.52 -12.42
N ASP A 1048 -17.58 2.26 -12.68
CA ASP A 1048 -16.52 1.87 -13.61
C ASP A 1048 -16.64 2.59 -14.96
N SER A 1049 -15.68 3.46 -15.20
CA SER A 1049 -15.45 4.05 -16.49
C SER A 1049 -14.64 3.11 -17.37
N LYS A 1050 -15.34 2.29 -18.17
CA LYS A 1050 -14.72 1.22 -18.96
C LYS A 1050 -13.67 1.76 -19.94
N VAL A 1051 -12.39 1.46 -19.71
CA VAL A 1051 -11.34 1.64 -20.71
C VAL A 1051 -11.12 0.32 -21.44
N THR A 1052 -11.71 0.18 -22.62
CA THR A 1052 -11.35 -0.91 -23.54
C THR A 1052 -9.99 -0.59 -24.15
N VAL A 1053 -8.91 -1.09 -23.55
CA VAL A 1053 -7.59 -1.03 -24.20
C VAL A 1053 -7.62 -1.99 -25.39
N ARG A 1054 -7.68 -1.45 -26.62
CA ARG A 1054 -7.65 -2.25 -27.85
C ARG A 1054 -6.51 -3.27 -27.78
N ALA A 1055 -6.85 -4.54 -27.88
CA ALA A 1055 -5.89 -5.63 -28.02
C ALA A 1055 -5.67 -5.91 -29.51
N ALA A 1056 -4.45 -6.32 -29.87
CA ALA A 1056 -4.16 -6.87 -31.18
C ALA A 1056 -4.73 -8.31 -31.34
N LEU A 1057 -5.17 -8.94 -30.24
CA LEU A 1057 -5.90 -10.20 -30.22
C LEU A 1057 -7.41 -9.92 -30.29
N PRO A 1058 -8.11 -10.30 -31.38
CA PRO A 1058 -9.55 -10.14 -31.45
C PRO A 1058 -10.25 -11.09 -30.45
N PRO A 1059 -11.39 -10.69 -29.87
CA PRO A 1059 -12.28 -11.66 -29.22
C PRO A 1059 -12.83 -12.64 -30.29
N PRO A 1060 -13.01 -13.93 -29.96
CA PRO A 1060 -13.45 -14.95 -30.92
C PRO A 1060 -14.88 -14.77 -31.48
N LEU A 1061 -15.65 -13.80 -30.98
CA LEU A 1061 -17.00 -13.46 -31.44
C LEU A 1061 -17.23 -11.94 -31.42
N PRO A 1062 -17.91 -11.36 -32.43
CA PRO A 1062 -18.42 -9.99 -32.33
C PRO A 1062 -19.51 -9.95 -31.24
N PRO A 1063 -19.53 -8.93 -30.36
CA PRO A 1063 -20.64 -8.75 -29.44
C PRO A 1063 -21.93 -8.48 -30.22
N PRO A 1064 -23.10 -8.91 -29.72
CA PRO A 1064 -24.38 -8.59 -30.37
C PRO A 1064 -24.54 -7.07 -30.47
N PRO A 1065 -25.23 -6.55 -31.51
CA PRO A 1065 -25.40 -5.12 -31.71
C PRO A 1065 -26.25 -4.55 -30.58
N ARG A 1066 -25.59 -4.01 -29.55
CA ARG A 1066 -26.25 -3.15 -28.57
C ARG A 1066 -26.22 -1.73 -29.11
N ARG A 1067 -27.39 -1.07 -29.07
CA ARG A 1067 -27.58 0.35 -29.39
C ARG A 1067 -26.37 1.15 -28.89
N GLN A 1068 -25.74 1.89 -29.78
CA GLN A 1068 -24.65 2.82 -29.48
C GLN A 1068 -25.16 3.89 -28.51
N GLY A 1069 -25.11 3.59 -27.21
CA GLY A 1069 -25.18 4.57 -26.15
C GLY A 1069 -23.86 5.32 -26.11
N ARG A 1070 -23.94 6.64 -26.14
CA ARG A 1070 -22.82 7.59 -26.14
C ARG A 1070 -21.76 7.22 -25.11
N ALA A 1071 -20.51 7.29 -25.53
CA ALA A 1071 -19.34 7.08 -24.70
C ALA A 1071 -19.10 8.31 -23.80
N HIS A 1072 -19.10 8.10 -22.48
CA HIS A 1072 -18.43 8.98 -21.52
C HIS A 1072 -17.13 8.29 -21.06
N HIS A 1073 -16.20 9.03 -20.41
CA HIS A 1073 -14.97 8.62 -19.67
C HIS A 1073 -13.61 9.09 -20.27
N PRO A 1074 -12.55 9.30 -19.45
CA PRO A 1074 -12.38 9.11 -17.99
C PRO A 1074 -12.37 10.43 -17.18
N CYS A 1075 -12.78 10.38 -15.90
CA CYS A 1075 -12.95 11.48 -14.91
C CYS A 1075 -13.97 12.57 -15.28
N THR A 1076 -15.05 12.80 -14.53
CA THR A 1076 -15.58 12.27 -13.26
C THR A 1076 -16.51 11.08 -13.51
N SER A 1077 -16.11 9.87 -13.11
CA SER A 1077 -17.11 8.80 -12.98
C SER A 1077 -18.03 9.18 -11.83
N CYS A 1078 -19.34 9.26 -12.09
CA CYS A 1078 -20.30 9.55 -11.03
C CYS A 1078 -20.04 8.58 -9.85
N PRO A 1079 -19.94 9.09 -8.62
CA PRO A 1079 -19.84 8.26 -7.43
C PRO A 1079 -20.92 7.18 -7.49
N ASP A 1080 -20.59 5.94 -7.12
CA ASP A 1080 -21.63 4.92 -7.03
C ASP A 1080 -22.48 5.19 -5.79
N PRO A 1081 -23.75 5.63 -5.92
CA PRO A 1081 -24.52 6.03 -4.74
C PRO A 1081 -24.83 4.87 -3.81
N ALA A 1082 -24.78 3.62 -4.28
CA ALA A 1082 -24.99 2.45 -3.44
C ALA A 1082 -23.74 2.19 -2.60
N ASP A 1083 -22.56 2.11 -3.20
CA ASP A 1083 -21.33 1.80 -2.49
C ASP A 1083 -20.90 2.95 -1.56
N GLN A 1084 -21.05 4.21 -1.99
CA GLN A 1084 -20.80 5.39 -1.14
C GLN A 1084 -21.70 5.37 0.12
N ARG A 1085 -23.00 5.07 -0.08
CA ARG A 1085 -23.97 4.95 1.01
C ARG A 1085 -23.60 3.84 1.99
N TRP A 1086 -23.41 2.61 1.50
CA TRP A 1086 -23.20 1.44 2.36
C TRP A 1086 -21.82 1.39 3.03
N ALA A 1087 -20.84 2.11 2.50
CA ALA A 1087 -19.48 2.11 3.03
C ALA A 1087 -19.14 3.32 3.91
N SER A 1088 -19.94 4.40 3.90
CA SER A 1088 -19.72 5.61 4.73
C SER A 1088 -19.60 5.30 6.22
N GLU A 1089 -20.59 4.59 6.76
CA GLU A 1089 -20.69 4.21 8.15
C GLU A 1089 -19.49 3.34 8.62
N PRO A 1090 -19.16 2.20 7.98
CA PRO A 1090 -18.02 1.36 8.34
C PRO A 1090 -16.67 2.06 8.35
N GLN A 1091 -16.49 3.03 7.45
CA GLN A 1091 -15.22 3.68 7.22
C GLN A 1091 -14.94 4.76 8.24
N PHE A 1092 -15.95 5.57 8.57
CA PHE A 1092 -15.87 6.54 9.66
C PHE A 1092 -15.51 5.85 10.98
N GLN A 1093 -16.10 4.68 11.23
CA GLN A 1093 -15.86 3.92 12.45
C GLN A 1093 -14.48 3.26 12.50
N GLN A 1094 -13.99 2.74 11.37
CA GLN A 1094 -12.63 2.18 11.29
C GLN A 1094 -11.53 3.21 11.53
N GLN A 1095 -11.84 4.50 11.37
CA GLN A 1095 -10.93 5.62 11.65
C GLN A 1095 -10.94 6.10 13.08
N CYS A 1096 -12.08 5.97 13.76
CA CYS A 1096 -12.18 6.32 15.17
C CYS A 1096 -11.32 5.42 16.05
N GLY A 1097 -10.86 4.27 15.54
CA GLY A 1097 -9.88 3.40 16.19
C GLY A 1097 -8.65 4.18 16.65
N HIS A 1098 -8.51 4.36 17.97
CA HIS A 1098 -7.47 5.19 18.61
C HIS A 1098 -6.02 4.65 18.48
N GLN A 1099 -5.75 3.71 17.57
CA GLN A 1099 -4.43 3.09 17.39
C GLN A 1099 -3.30 4.12 17.18
N PRO A 1100 -3.43 5.17 16.32
CA PRO A 1100 -2.33 6.11 16.10
C PRO A 1100 -2.03 6.99 17.32
N VAL A 1101 -3.05 7.31 18.12
CA VAL A 1101 -2.91 8.14 19.34
C VAL A 1101 -2.31 7.31 20.48
N SER A 1102 -2.78 6.08 20.66
CA SER A 1102 -2.31 5.16 21.70
C SER A 1102 -0.87 4.72 21.50
N ALA A 1103 -0.46 4.49 20.23
CA ALA A 1103 0.93 4.19 19.89
C ALA A 1103 1.89 5.28 20.41
N ARG A 1104 1.47 6.55 20.39
CA ARG A 1104 2.31 7.69 20.82
C ARG A 1104 2.28 7.96 22.32
N ALA A 1105 1.12 7.79 22.98
CA ALA A 1105 0.97 8.07 24.41
C ALA A 1105 1.78 7.12 25.31
N GLY A 1106 2.06 5.89 24.85
CA GLY A 1106 2.79 4.86 25.61
C GLY A 1106 4.26 5.17 25.95
N GLN A 1107 4.83 6.29 25.48
CA GLN A 1107 6.21 6.70 25.79
C GLN A 1107 6.32 7.81 26.85
N GLY A 1108 5.19 8.36 27.33
CA GLY A 1108 5.17 9.48 28.29
C GLY A 1108 5.13 9.13 29.78
N GLY A 1109 5.06 7.85 30.16
CA GLY A 1109 4.83 7.43 31.55
C GLY A 1109 6.07 6.82 32.22
N ALA A 1110 6.65 7.54 33.19
CA ALA A 1110 7.44 6.92 34.26
C ALA A 1110 6.49 6.19 35.23
N PRO A 1111 6.87 5.05 35.84
CA PRO A 1111 6.01 4.34 36.77
C PRO A 1111 6.08 5.02 38.14
N GLY A 1112 5.08 5.85 38.45
CA GLY A 1112 4.76 6.28 39.81
C GLY A 1112 3.41 5.69 40.22
N PRO A 1113 3.19 5.34 41.50
CA PRO A 1113 1.92 4.81 41.96
C PRO A 1113 0.87 5.93 41.87
N GLU A 1114 -0.38 5.54 41.60
CA GLU A 1114 -1.55 6.40 41.36
C GLU A 1114 -1.74 6.87 39.91
N GLY A 1115 -2.68 6.20 39.23
CA GLY A 1115 -3.17 6.57 37.91
C GLY A 1115 -3.77 7.98 37.90
N ARG A 1116 -3.11 8.88 37.17
CA ARG A 1116 -3.70 10.14 36.69
C ARG A 1116 -3.88 10.09 35.17
N LEU A 1117 -4.82 9.27 34.72
CA LEU A 1117 -5.49 9.42 33.42
C LEU A 1117 -7.00 9.65 33.58
N GLY A 1118 -7.49 9.79 34.81
CA GLY A 1118 -8.88 10.12 35.14
C GLY A 1118 -9.03 11.51 35.76
N ARG A 1119 -8.63 12.58 35.05
CA ARG A 1119 -9.02 13.97 35.39
C ARG A 1119 -9.05 14.87 34.14
N PHE A 1120 -9.82 14.48 33.15
CA PHE A 1120 -10.58 15.46 32.36
C PHE A 1120 -12.03 15.14 32.69
N TRP A 1121 -12.87 16.15 32.94
CA TRP A 1121 -14.22 16.07 33.52
C TRP A 1121 -14.26 16.13 35.06
N SER A 1122 -14.18 17.36 35.59
CA SER A 1122 -14.93 17.78 36.78
C SER A 1122 -15.13 19.29 36.71
N PRO A 1123 -16.37 19.80 36.70
CA PRO A 1123 -16.62 21.16 37.11
C PRO A 1123 -16.59 21.25 38.64
N HIS A 1124 -15.99 22.31 39.15
CA HIS A 1124 -16.04 22.70 40.56
C HIS A 1124 -17.49 22.78 41.05
N LEU A 1125 -17.79 22.15 42.17
CA LEU A 1125 -18.84 22.59 43.10
C LEU A 1125 -18.45 22.14 44.52
N HIS A 1126 -18.32 23.12 45.40
CA HIS A 1126 -18.17 22.95 46.85
C HIS A 1126 -19.52 22.62 47.50
N SER A 1127 -19.43 22.13 48.74
CA SER A 1127 -20.47 21.94 49.76
C SER A 1127 -21.34 20.67 49.70
N SER A 1128 -21.22 19.92 50.80
CA SER A 1128 -22.08 18.84 51.31
C SER A 1128 -23.17 19.46 52.24
N PRO A 1129 -24.00 18.67 52.95
CA PRO A 1129 -25.28 18.11 52.50
C PRO A 1129 -26.46 18.46 53.45
N GLN A 1130 -27.73 18.47 52.99
CA GLN A 1130 -28.91 18.30 53.88
C GLN A 1130 -30.24 18.05 53.14
N GLU A 1131 -30.85 16.92 53.49
CA GLU A 1131 -32.28 16.62 53.84
C GLU A 1131 -33.51 17.04 52.99
N ALA A 1132 -34.52 16.14 53.10
CA ALA A 1132 -35.98 16.24 52.85
C ALA A 1132 -36.47 16.08 51.40
N GLN A 1133 -37.16 14.99 51.01
CA GLN A 1133 -38.54 14.53 51.31
C GLN A 1133 -39.68 15.32 50.64
N HIS A 1134 -40.50 14.55 49.91
CA HIS A 1134 -41.94 14.68 49.63
C HIS A 1134 -42.51 15.70 48.62
N ALA A 1135 -43.35 15.13 47.75
CA ALA A 1135 -44.73 15.52 47.40
C ALA A 1135 -45.00 16.10 46.00
N GLU A 1136 -45.87 15.36 45.31
CA GLU A 1136 -46.77 15.74 44.22
C GLU A 1136 -47.61 16.98 44.57
N ALA A 1137 -47.90 17.83 43.58
CA ALA A 1137 -49.21 18.47 43.43
C ALA A 1137 -49.31 19.17 42.06
N GLU A 1138 -50.51 19.04 41.50
CA GLU A 1138 -50.95 19.48 40.18
C GLU A 1138 -51.20 21.00 40.05
N GLU A 1139 -51.39 21.38 38.79
CA GLU A 1139 -52.41 22.32 38.29
C GLU A 1139 -52.10 23.82 38.04
N ARG A 1140 -52.41 24.17 36.77
CA ARG A 1140 -53.10 25.36 36.26
C ARG A 1140 -52.32 26.61 35.83
N LEU A 1141 -52.28 26.73 34.48
CA LEU A 1141 -52.30 27.96 33.66
C LEU A 1141 -53.37 28.98 34.10
N PRO A 1142 -53.21 30.26 33.69
CA PRO A 1142 -54.02 30.71 32.56
C PRO A 1142 -53.29 31.58 31.53
N ALA A 1143 -53.85 31.56 30.32
CA ALA A 1143 -53.45 32.28 29.13
C ALA A 1143 -53.94 33.74 29.09
N GLN A 1144 -53.26 34.58 28.28
CA GLN A 1144 -53.90 35.66 27.52
C GLN A 1144 -53.39 35.69 26.08
N LEU A 1145 -54.36 35.78 25.17
CA LEU A 1145 -54.34 35.72 23.71
C LEU A 1145 -54.32 37.12 23.08
N HIS A 1146 -53.94 37.18 21.78
CA HIS A 1146 -54.71 37.69 20.62
C HIS A 1146 -53.82 38.45 19.56
N PRO A 1147 -54.26 38.64 18.29
CA PRO A 1147 -54.35 37.61 17.23
C PRO A 1147 -53.94 38.15 15.82
N LEU A 1148 -54.03 37.34 14.75
CA LEU A 1148 -54.79 37.63 13.50
C LEU A 1148 -54.52 36.59 12.39
N ALA A 1149 -55.63 36.11 11.80
CA ALA A 1149 -55.80 35.25 10.62
C ALA A 1149 -55.74 36.06 9.31
N GLY A 1150 -55.75 35.55 8.06
CA GLY A 1150 -55.87 34.21 7.47
C GLY A 1150 -56.06 34.29 5.94
N LEU A 1151 -56.19 33.11 5.30
CA LEU A 1151 -57.00 32.75 4.11
C LEU A 1151 -56.58 33.07 2.63
N LEU A 1152 -56.62 31.98 1.83
CA LEU A 1152 -57.14 31.80 0.43
C LEU A 1152 -56.21 31.76 -0.82
N THR A 1153 -56.10 30.53 -1.36
CA THR A 1153 -56.32 30.02 -2.75
C THR A 1153 -55.71 30.65 -4.02
N HIS A 1154 -55.03 29.79 -4.79
CA HIS A 1154 -54.98 29.60 -6.27
C HIS A 1154 -55.38 30.75 -7.23
N ASP A 1155 -54.47 31.18 -8.13
CA ASP A 1155 -54.51 30.86 -9.58
C ASP A 1155 -53.40 31.54 -10.45
N ALA A 1156 -52.93 30.75 -11.43
CA ALA A 1156 -52.55 31.03 -12.83
C ALA A 1156 -51.56 32.14 -13.30
N HIS A 1157 -50.75 31.70 -14.30
CA HIS A 1157 -50.06 32.42 -15.39
C HIS A 1157 -48.75 33.21 -15.14
N GLY A 1158 -47.69 32.80 -15.86
CA GLY A 1158 -46.46 33.62 -16.13
C GLY A 1158 -46.70 34.73 -17.17
N PRO A 1159 -45.69 35.36 -17.82
CA PRO A 1159 -44.25 35.04 -17.88
C PRO A 1159 -43.27 36.26 -17.77
N ALA A 1160 -41.97 35.96 -17.94
CA ALA A 1160 -40.94 36.78 -18.63
C ALA A 1160 -40.03 37.80 -17.88
N LEU A 1161 -38.72 37.50 -18.01
CA LEU A 1161 -37.58 38.37 -18.38
C LEU A 1161 -37.05 39.44 -17.39
N LEU A 1162 -35.81 39.24 -16.88
CA LEU A 1162 -34.60 39.99 -17.31
C LEU A 1162 -33.31 39.66 -16.50
N GLN A 1163 -32.26 39.32 -17.26
CA GLN A 1163 -30.83 39.70 -17.15
C GLN A 1163 -29.92 39.32 -15.96
N LYS A 1164 -29.03 38.36 -16.26
CA LYS A 1164 -27.54 38.35 -16.21
C LYS A 1164 -26.78 39.35 -15.31
N GLY A 1165 -25.87 38.81 -14.48
CA GLY A 1165 -24.58 39.42 -14.11
C GLY A 1165 -23.94 38.76 -12.87
N PRO A 1166 -22.61 38.52 -12.79
CA PRO A 1166 -22.03 37.38 -12.06
C PRO A 1166 -21.26 37.74 -10.77
N ASP A 1167 -20.71 36.69 -10.15
CA ASP A 1167 -19.56 36.65 -9.22
C ASP A 1167 -19.80 36.41 -7.71
N LEU A 1168 -19.12 35.35 -7.24
CA LEU A 1168 -18.76 34.92 -5.87
C LEU A 1168 -19.38 33.58 -5.41
N CYS A 1169 -18.89 32.48 -5.98
CA CYS A 1169 -18.99 31.16 -5.35
C CYS A 1169 -18.01 31.07 -4.17
N LEU A 1170 -18.44 31.53 -3.00
CA LEU A 1170 -17.88 31.11 -1.71
C LEU A 1170 -18.44 29.71 -1.40
N CYS A 1171 -17.59 28.68 -1.48
CA CYS A 1171 -17.88 27.38 -0.88
C CYS A 1171 -17.93 27.53 0.65
N PRO A 1172 -19.03 27.19 1.34
CA PRO A 1172 -19.03 27.15 2.78
C PRO A 1172 -18.27 25.90 3.24
N ARG A 1173 -17.06 26.12 3.79
CA ARG A 1173 -16.38 25.16 4.67
C ARG A 1173 -17.22 25.04 5.95
N LEU A 1174 -17.83 23.88 6.16
CA LEU A 1174 -18.44 23.53 7.45
C LEU A 1174 -17.31 23.29 8.47
N LEU A 1175 -16.96 24.34 9.20
CA LEU A 1175 -16.27 24.24 10.48
C LEU A 1175 -17.32 23.83 11.52
N LEU A 1176 -17.18 22.62 12.06
CA LEU A 1176 -17.99 22.15 13.18
C LEU A 1176 -17.50 22.87 14.45
N ASP A 1177 -18.22 23.89 14.88
CA ASP A 1177 -18.13 24.46 16.23
C ASP A 1177 -19.33 23.92 17.04
N PRO A 1178 -19.12 23.10 18.09
CA PRO A 1178 -20.20 22.47 18.81
C PRO A 1178 -20.66 23.35 19.97
N ARG A 1179 -21.27 24.50 19.68
CA ARG A 1179 -22.14 25.23 20.63
C ARG A 1179 -23.19 26.06 19.88
N SER A 1180 -24.31 25.44 19.57
CA SER A 1180 -25.64 26.07 19.48
C SER A 1180 -26.72 25.00 19.43
#